data_AF-A0A7H8PUI8-F1
#
_entry.id   AF-A0A7H8PUI8-F1
#
_cell.length_a   1.000
_cell.length_b   1.000
_cell.length_c   1.000
_cell.angle_alpha   90.00
_cell.angle_beta   90.00
_cell.angle_gamma   90.00
#
_symmetry.space_group_name_H-M   'P 1'
#
loop_
_entity.id
_entity.type
_entity.pdbx_description
1 polymer ?
#
loop_
_entity_poly.entity_id
_entity_poly.type
_entity_poly.pdbx_seq_one_letter_code
_entity_poly.pdbx_strand_id
1 'polypeptide(L)'
;MIGKLIKTVFGSKNDRELKRMRKVVAKINALEDEYRALDDAALKAKTEEFKQRLSQGETLDQILPEAFAAVREASDRALGMRHFDVQMIGGMTLHEGHIAEMRTGEGKTLVATLPAYLNALEGKGVHIVTVNDYLASRDANWMRPVYEFLGLTVGIVVSQQHPEDKKAAYQADITYGTNNEFGFDYLRDNMVLRKEDRTQRAQNFAIVDEVDSILIDEARTPLIISGAAEDSSQLYMAMNKLVPQLERGEEGGEGHYTVDEKSRQVEMTEDGHQLIEDLLTRGGLLKEDESLYAPGNLGLLHHVNAALRAHVLFHKDVDYIVQNGQVVLIDEHTGRTMPGRRLSEGLHQALEAKENVQIQSESQTLASTTFQNLFRFYPKLSGMTGTADTEAFEFRQIYGLDVVVIPTNKPKQRDDLNDLVYLTKEEKLEAIIEDIKYCRDKKAPILVGTASIETSEEMSRMLQKAKIEHQVLNAKFHEKEAQIIAQAGRPGTVTIATNMAGRGTDIVLGGNWEAEVEELQEREGREASKEEIDAIKDEWKKRHETVIEAGGLHIIGTERHESRRIDNQLRGRAGRQGDPGVTRFYLSLEDNLMRIFASDRVKNFMQMLGMERGEAIEHRMVSNAIEKAQRRVEGRNFDIRKQLLEYDDVANDQRQVIYSQRNELLEADSISDTITAIRDDVVNELISTHVPPQSVEEQWDIPTLEQQLAAELGLQLPVQQWLDEDRTLHEESLRAKIVEESQQAYQNKLARIAESTGDENLMPTIERQVMLQVLDQLWKEHLSSMDHLRAGIGLRAYANKNPKQEFKRESFHLFQSLLDNLKHEVIRVLAHVEPMTREQMEEMEQRRLEAQRRQQLELQHAQASAIPEAEAQAEAAQEPARRGPRVGRNDPCPCGSGKKYKQCHGKLTSSTPS
;
A
#
# COMPACT_ATOMS: atom_id res chain seq x y z
N MET A 1 -38.00 -22.54 -1.02
CA MET A 1 -38.23 -23.60 -2.04
C MET A 1 -38.22 -23.05 -3.47
N ILE A 2 -38.86 -21.91 -3.77
CA ILE A 2 -38.87 -21.27 -5.11
C ILE A 2 -37.45 -20.97 -5.64
N GLY A 3 -36.55 -20.44 -4.80
CA GLY A 3 -35.16 -20.16 -5.20
C GLY A 3 -34.33 -21.40 -5.59
N LYS A 4 -34.62 -22.58 -5.02
CA LYS A 4 -33.97 -23.84 -5.42
C LYS A 4 -34.47 -24.30 -6.79
N LEU A 5 -35.78 -24.20 -7.05
CA LEU A 5 -36.37 -24.59 -8.33
C LEU A 5 -35.88 -23.71 -9.49
N ILE A 6 -35.80 -22.39 -9.28
CA ILE A 6 -35.29 -21.43 -10.27
C ILE A 6 -33.80 -21.68 -10.57
N LYS A 7 -32.98 -21.97 -9.55
CA LYS A 7 -31.56 -22.30 -9.71
C LYS A 7 -31.36 -23.59 -10.52
N THR A 8 -32.21 -24.60 -10.34
CA THR A 8 -32.13 -25.87 -11.08
C THR A 8 -32.56 -25.73 -12.55
N VAL A 9 -33.54 -24.87 -12.85
CA VAL A 9 -34.08 -24.70 -14.22
C VAL A 9 -33.26 -23.72 -15.06
N PHE A 10 -32.80 -22.60 -14.48
CA PHE A 10 -32.12 -21.54 -15.23
C PHE A 10 -30.62 -21.40 -14.94
N GLY A 11 -30.06 -22.25 -14.05
CA GLY A 11 -28.70 -22.13 -13.55
C GLY A 11 -28.48 -20.89 -12.65
N SER A 12 -27.31 -20.82 -12.03
CA SER A 12 -26.81 -19.61 -11.37
C SER A 12 -26.32 -18.56 -12.39
N LYS A 13 -26.07 -17.32 -11.94
CA LYS A 13 -25.39 -16.30 -12.77
C LYS A 13 -24.08 -16.86 -13.33
N ASN A 14 -23.28 -17.51 -12.48
CA ASN A 14 -22.02 -18.15 -12.84
C ASN A 14 -22.18 -19.21 -13.96
N ASP A 15 -23.20 -20.08 -13.87
CA ASP A 15 -23.42 -21.12 -14.89
C ASP A 15 -23.72 -20.54 -16.29
N ARG A 16 -24.40 -19.39 -16.34
CA ARG A 16 -24.70 -18.70 -17.60
C ARG A 16 -23.46 -18.07 -18.21
N GLU A 17 -22.63 -17.41 -17.40
CA GLU A 17 -21.34 -16.84 -17.83
C GLU A 17 -20.41 -17.94 -18.38
N LEU A 18 -20.25 -19.04 -17.65
CA LEU A 18 -19.45 -20.18 -18.10
C LEU A 18 -19.97 -20.76 -19.42
N LYS A 19 -21.30 -20.85 -19.61
CA LYS A 19 -21.90 -21.33 -20.86
C LYS A 19 -21.62 -20.38 -22.03
N ARG A 20 -21.60 -19.06 -21.80
CA ARG A 20 -21.24 -18.05 -22.82
C ARG A 20 -19.77 -18.22 -23.22
N MET A 21 -18.87 -18.23 -22.25
CA MET A 21 -17.42 -18.32 -22.48
C MET A 21 -17.01 -19.65 -23.15
N ARG A 22 -17.65 -20.78 -22.78
CA ARG A 22 -17.40 -22.08 -23.46
C ARG A 22 -17.65 -22.06 -24.97
N LYS A 23 -18.59 -21.24 -25.46
CA LYS A 23 -18.80 -21.08 -26.91
C LYS A 23 -17.60 -20.40 -27.58
N VAL A 24 -16.96 -19.46 -26.89
CA VAL A 24 -15.76 -18.78 -27.37
C VAL A 24 -14.55 -19.71 -27.29
N VAL A 25 -14.42 -20.51 -26.21
CA VAL A 25 -13.39 -21.57 -26.13
C VAL A 25 -13.47 -22.52 -27.31
N ALA A 26 -14.67 -22.93 -27.73
CA ALA A 26 -14.84 -23.78 -28.91
C ALA A 26 -14.33 -23.12 -30.20
N LYS A 27 -14.46 -21.79 -30.35
CA LYS A 27 -13.88 -21.05 -31.48
C LYS A 27 -12.36 -21.01 -31.40
N ILE A 28 -11.79 -20.73 -30.22
CA ILE A 28 -10.34 -20.73 -30.00
C ILE A 28 -9.74 -22.10 -30.34
N ASN A 29 -10.38 -23.18 -29.86
CA ASN A 29 -9.93 -24.54 -30.13
C ASN A 29 -10.01 -24.91 -31.62
N ALA A 30 -10.96 -24.34 -32.38
CA ALA A 30 -11.04 -24.57 -33.82
C ALA A 30 -9.90 -23.92 -34.62
N LEU A 31 -9.22 -22.91 -34.06
CA LEU A 31 -8.07 -22.24 -34.67
C LEU A 31 -6.74 -22.95 -34.40
N GLU A 32 -6.71 -23.96 -33.52
CA GLU A 32 -5.46 -24.57 -33.04
C GLU A 32 -4.61 -25.16 -34.18
N ASP A 33 -5.21 -25.89 -35.11
CA ASP A 33 -4.49 -26.52 -36.22
C ASP A 33 -3.92 -25.47 -37.20
N GLU A 34 -4.63 -24.37 -37.40
CA GLU A 34 -4.18 -23.26 -38.25
C GLU A 34 -2.97 -22.56 -37.63
N TYR A 35 -3.03 -22.24 -36.34
CA TYR A 35 -1.96 -21.54 -35.63
C TYR A 35 -0.73 -22.42 -35.42
N ARG A 36 -0.92 -23.72 -35.18
CA ARG A 36 0.18 -24.69 -35.12
C ARG A 36 0.94 -24.81 -36.44
N ALA A 37 0.25 -24.61 -37.57
CA ALA A 37 0.87 -24.67 -38.89
C ALA A 37 1.69 -23.41 -39.26
N LEU A 38 1.52 -22.29 -38.54
CA LEU A 38 2.29 -21.07 -38.76
C LEU A 38 3.76 -21.27 -38.36
N ASP A 39 4.70 -20.66 -39.07
CA ASP A 39 6.07 -20.53 -38.58
C ASP A 39 6.17 -19.42 -37.52
N ASP A 40 7.31 -19.36 -36.83
CA ASP A 40 7.50 -18.41 -35.71
C ASP A 40 7.40 -16.95 -36.16
N ALA A 41 7.86 -16.66 -37.39
CA ALA A 41 7.81 -15.31 -37.95
C ALA A 41 6.37 -14.89 -38.27
N ALA A 42 5.57 -15.78 -38.85
CA ALA A 42 4.17 -15.56 -39.15
C ALA A 42 3.32 -15.43 -37.87
N LEU A 43 3.61 -16.24 -36.85
CA LEU A 43 2.93 -16.14 -35.55
C LEU A 43 3.25 -14.82 -34.86
N LYS A 44 4.52 -14.37 -34.88
CA LYS A 44 4.91 -13.05 -34.37
C LYS A 44 4.28 -11.89 -35.19
N ALA A 45 4.14 -12.06 -36.50
CA ALA A 45 3.52 -11.06 -37.37
C ALA A 45 2.03 -10.84 -37.08
N LYS A 46 1.35 -11.79 -36.42
CA LYS A 46 -0.05 -11.61 -35.97
C LYS A 46 -0.22 -10.42 -35.03
N THR A 47 0.79 -10.09 -34.22
CA THR A 47 0.74 -8.93 -33.33
C THR A 47 0.54 -7.62 -34.11
N GLU A 48 1.28 -7.43 -35.20
CA GLU A 48 1.16 -6.23 -36.03
C GLU A 48 -0.16 -6.23 -36.81
N GLU A 49 -0.61 -7.40 -37.29
CA GLU A 49 -1.92 -7.57 -37.92
C GLU A 49 -3.06 -7.13 -36.98
N PHE A 50 -3.02 -7.57 -35.72
CA PHE A 50 -4.04 -7.20 -34.73
C PHE A 50 -3.98 -5.72 -34.37
N LYS A 51 -2.78 -5.15 -34.17
CA LYS A 51 -2.62 -3.69 -33.96
C LYS A 51 -3.21 -2.88 -35.10
N GLN A 52 -2.96 -3.31 -36.35
CA GLN A 52 -3.53 -2.67 -37.52
C GLN A 52 -5.06 -2.77 -37.55
N ARG A 53 -5.64 -3.93 -37.25
CA ARG A 53 -7.10 -4.12 -37.20
C ARG A 53 -7.77 -3.28 -36.12
N LEU A 54 -7.15 -3.15 -34.94
CA LEU A 54 -7.62 -2.25 -33.89
C LEU A 54 -7.58 -0.78 -34.35
N SER A 55 -6.53 -0.37 -35.06
CA SER A 55 -6.46 0.98 -35.65
C SER A 55 -7.53 1.25 -36.72
N GLN A 56 -8.06 0.19 -37.35
CA GLN A 56 -9.15 0.24 -38.32
C GLN A 56 -10.55 0.21 -37.69
N GLY A 57 -10.65 0.08 -36.36
CA GLY A 57 -11.89 0.15 -35.61
C GLY A 57 -12.49 -1.19 -35.17
N GLU A 58 -11.79 -2.32 -35.35
CA GLU A 58 -12.16 -3.57 -34.67
C GLU A 58 -11.98 -3.44 -33.16
N THR A 59 -12.77 -4.17 -32.38
CA THR A 59 -12.67 -4.18 -30.91
C THR A 59 -11.82 -5.34 -30.39
N LEU A 60 -11.28 -5.20 -29.17
CA LEU A 60 -10.54 -6.28 -28.49
C LEU A 60 -11.36 -7.58 -28.40
N ASP A 61 -12.68 -7.48 -28.16
CA ASP A 61 -13.57 -8.64 -28.09
C ASP A 61 -13.70 -9.41 -29.41
N GLN A 62 -13.60 -8.70 -30.55
CA GLN A 62 -13.69 -9.32 -31.88
C GLN A 62 -12.44 -10.12 -32.21
N ILE A 63 -11.26 -9.59 -31.88
CA ILE A 63 -9.97 -10.25 -32.10
C ILE A 63 -9.62 -11.28 -31.03
N LEU A 64 -10.33 -11.29 -29.88
CA LEU A 64 -10.04 -12.14 -28.73
C LEU A 64 -9.80 -13.62 -29.08
N PRO A 65 -10.64 -14.30 -29.89
CA PRO A 65 -10.42 -15.72 -30.18
C PRO A 65 -9.09 -16.00 -30.89
N GLU A 66 -8.71 -15.13 -31.82
CA GLU A 66 -7.50 -15.23 -32.63
C GLU A 66 -6.26 -14.85 -31.82
N ALA A 67 -6.36 -13.80 -30.99
CA ALA A 67 -5.32 -13.40 -30.06
C ALA A 67 -5.03 -14.48 -29.01
N PHE A 68 -6.08 -15.10 -28.44
CA PHE A 68 -5.91 -16.18 -27.46
C PHE A 68 -5.33 -17.46 -28.09
N ALA A 69 -5.69 -17.77 -29.35
CA ALA A 69 -5.05 -18.84 -30.09
C ALA A 69 -3.55 -18.57 -30.32
N ALA A 70 -3.18 -17.33 -30.66
CA ALA A 70 -1.79 -16.91 -30.83
C ALA A 70 -0.97 -17.09 -29.55
N VAL A 71 -1.50 -16.63 -28.41
CA VAL A 71 -0.84 -16.74 -27.10
C VAL A 71 -0.71 -18.20 -26.66
N ARG A 72 -1.75 -19.03 -26.88
CA ARG A 72 -1.67 -20.46 -26.59
C ARG A 72 -0.53 -21.12 -27.34
N GLU A 73 -0.45 -20.89 -28.65
CA GLU A 73 0.58 -21.48 -29.50
C GLU A 73 1.98 -20.96 -29.13
N ALA A 74 2.12 -19.66 -28.86
CA ALA A 74 3.38 -19.09 -28.37
C ALA A 74 3.83 -19.70 -27.03
N SER A 75 2.89 -19.94 -26.11
CA SER A 75 3.17 -20.61 -24.83
C SER A 75 3.59 -22.07 -25.01
N ASP A 76 2.95 -22.81 -25.91
CA ASP A 76 3.33 -24.19 -26.20
C ASP A 76 4.74 -24.26 -26.82
N ARG A 77 5.08 -23.34 -27.72
CA ARG A 77 6.42 -23.26 -28.33
C ARG A 77 7.51 -22.80 -27.36
N ALA A 78 7.24 -21.76 -26.58
CA ALA A 78 8.23 -21.13 -25.73
C ALA A 78 8.43 -21.87 -24.40
N LEU A 79 7.35 -22.40 -23.82
CA LEU A 79 7.37 -23.01 -22.48
C LEU A 79 6.96 -24.49 -22.48
N GLY A 80 6.46 -25.05 -23.59
CA GLY A 80 5.89 -26.40 -23.61
C GLY A 80 4.56 -26.51 -22.85
N MET A 81 3.88 -25.37 -22.64
CA MET A 81 2.66 -25.28 -21.84
C MET A 81 1.47 -24.83 -22.67
N ARG A 82 0.68 -25.78 -23.15
CA ARG A 82 -0.60 -25.51 -23.82
C ARG A 82 -1.69 -25.11 -22.80
N HIS A 83 -2.28 -23.93 -22.96
CA HIS A 83 -3.41 -23.50 -22.12
C HIS A 83 -4.62 -24.44 -22.18
N PHE A 84 -5.16 -24.82 -21.03
CA PHE A 84 -6.40 -25.58 -20.87
C PHE A 84 -7.65 -24.73 -21.17
N ASP A 85 -8.77 -25.41 -21.43
CA ASP A 85 -10.06 -24.75 -21.68
C ASP A 85 -10.53 -23.89 -20.50
N VAL A 86 -10.26 -24.34 -19.27
CA VAL A 86 -10.59 -23.58 -18.05
C VAL A 86 -9.71 -22.33 -17.90
N GLN A 87 -8.48 -22.38 -18.39
CA GLN A 87 -7.56 -21.24 -18.41
C GLN A 87 -8.01 -20.19 -19.43
N MET A 88 -8.58 -20.61 -20.57
CA MET A 88 -9.20 -19.69 -21.54
C MET A 88 -10.40 -18.95 -20.94
N ILE A 89 -11.22 -19.63 -20.15
CA ILE A 89 -12.32 -19.02 -19.39
C ILE A 89 -11.78 -18.01 -18.38
N GLY A 90 -10.68 -18.35 -17.69
CA GLY A 90 -9.95 -17.41 -16.82
C GLY A 90 -9.48 -16.17 -17.55
N GLY A 91 -8.81 -16.32 -18.69
CA GLY A 91 -8.33 -15.19 -19.49
C GLY A 91 -9.46 -14.28 -19.97
N MET A 92 -10.58 -14.84 -20.41
CA MET A 92 -11.77 -14.06 -20.79
C MET A 92 -12.37 -13.32 -19.59
N THR A 93 -12.44 -13.97 -18.42
CA THR A 93 -12.95 -13.37 -17.19
C THR A 93 -12.13 -12.15 -16.79
N LEU A 94 -10.80 -12.26 -16.85
CA LEU A 94 -9.88 -11.15 -16.57
C LEU A 94 -10.02 -10.03 -17.61
N HIS A 95 -10.11 -10.36 -18.90
CA HIS A 95 -10.28 -9.36 -19.97
C HIS A 95 -11.56 -8.52 -19.80
N GLU A 96 -12.64 -9.13 -19.31
CA GLU A 96 -13.93 -8.48 -19.06
C GLU A 96 -13.95 -7.60 -17.79
N GLY A 97 -12.85 -7.53 -17.03
CA GLY A 97 -12.79 -6.76 -15.79
C GLY A 97 -13.45 -7.44 -14.59
N HIS A 98 -13.35 -8.77 -14.52
CA HIS A 98 -13.89 -9.57 -13.42
C HIS A 98 -12.80 -10.28 -12.64
N ILE A 99 -13.19 -10.90 -11.51
CA ILE A 99 -12.30 -11.75 -10.72
C ILE A 99 -12.46 -13.22 -11.15
N ALA A 100 -11.36 -13.83 -11.58
CA ALA A 100 -11.26 -15.24 -11.88
C ALA A 100 -10.92 -16.05 -10.61
N GLU A 101 -11.90 -16.73 -10.01
CA GLU A 101 -11.61 -17.70 -8.95
C GLU A 101 -11.14 -19.02 -9.57
N MET A 102 -9.82 -19.26 -9.51
CA MET A 102 -9.15 -20.47 -9.98
C MET A 102 -8.36 -21.08 -8.83
N ARG A 103 -8.57 -22.37 -8.55
CA ARG A 103 -7.85 -23.07 -7.47
C ARG A 103 -6.34 -23.05 -7.72
N THR A 104 -5.57 -23.15 -6.63
CA THR A 104 -4.10 -23.16 -6.71
C THR A 104 -3.62 -24.36 -7.54
N GLY A 105 -2.62 -24.16 -8.40
CA GLY A 105 -2.16 -25.17 -9.35
C GLY A 105 -2.98 -25.26 -10.64
N GLU A 106 -3.97 -24.40 -10.88
CA GLU A 106 -4.65 -24.29 -12.19
C GLU A 106 -3.89 -23.40 -13.19
N GLY A 107 -2.70 -22.90 -12.84
CA GLY A 107 -1.83 -22.10 -13.71
C GLY A 107 -2.24 -20.63 -13.86
N LYS A 108 -2.53 -19.94 -12.75
CA LYS A 108 -2.95 -18.52 -12.74
C LYS A 108 -1.97 -17.59 -13.45
N THR A 109 -0.67 -17.74 -13.17
CA THR A 109 0.39 -16.95 -13.82
C THR A 109 0.33 -17.09 -15.34
N LEU A 110 0.13 -18.31 -15.85
CA LEU A 110 -0.01 -18.57 -17.27
C LEU A 110 -1.32 -18.00 -17.84
N VAL A 111 -2.42 -18.02 -17.07
CA VAL A 111 -3.71 -17.43 -17.48
C VAL A 111 -3.60 -15.94 -17.73
N ALA A 112 -2.83 -15.20 -16.93
CA ALA A 112 -2.66 -13.76 -17.07
C ALA A 112 -2.05 -13.33 -18.42
N THR A 113 -1.28 -14.21 -19.07
CA THR A 113 -0.68 -13.93 -20.39
C THR A 113 -1.73 -13.65 -21.48
N LEU A 114 -2.89 -14.32 -21.41
CA LEU A 114 -3.96 -14.18 -22.39
C LEU A 114 -4.56 -12.75 -22.42
N PRO A 115 -5.14 -12.23 -21.32
CA PRO A 115 -5.67 -10.87 -21.29
C PRO A 115 -4.57 -9.81 -21.31
N ALA A 116 -3.36 -10.09 -20.79
CA ALA A 116 -2.26 -9.13 -20.83
C ALA A 116 -1.82 -8.86 -22.26
N TYR A 117 -1.59 -9.91 -23.06
CA TYR A 117 -1.28 -9.77 -24.49
C TYR A 117 -2.39 -9.02 -25.22
N LEU A 118 -3.66 -9.43 -25.07
CA LEU A 118 -4.78 -8.83 -25.78
C LEU A 118 -4.91 -7.32 -25.49
N ASN A 119 -4.89 -6.91 -24.22
CA ASN A 119 -5.05 -5.49 -23.87
C ASN A 119 -3.76 -4.68 -24.13
N ALA A 120 -2.59 -5.30 -24.18
CA ALA A 120 -1.33 -4.64 -24.54
C ALA A 120 -1.29 -4.21 -26.02
N LEU A 121 -2.11 -4.83 -26.89
CA LEU A 121 -2.20 -4.45 -28.31
C LEU A 121 -2.63 -2.99 -28.53
N GLU A 122 -3.29 -2.35 -27.56
CA GLU A 122 -3.63 -0.92 -27.64
C GLU A 122 -2.42 0.01 -27.43
N GLY A 123 -1.26 -0.50 -27.00
CA GLY A 123 -0.05 0.30 -26.76
C GLY A 123 -0.10 1.21 -25.52
N LYS A 124 -1.15 1.11 -24.70
CA LYS A 124 -1.35 1.90 -23.47
C LYS A 124 -0.78 1.25 -22.22
N GLY A 125 -0.42 -0.03 -22.30
CA GLY A 125 0.15 -0.77 -21.19
C GLY A 125 -0.77 -1.66 -20.38
N VAL A 126 -0.17 -2.66 -19.74
CA VAL A 126 -0.81 -3.53 -18.76
C VAL A 126 0.06 -3.66 -17.52
N HIS A 127 -0.52 -3.46 -16.33
CA HIS A 127 0.14 -3.69 -15.05
C HIS A 127 -0.31 -5.04 -14.48
N ILE A 128 0.65 -5.91 -14.15
CA ILE A 128 0.40 -7.16 -13.44
C ILE A 128 0.93 -7.00 -12.02
N VAL A 129 0.02 -7.06 -11.06
CA VAL A 129 0.30 -6.77 -9.66
C VAL A 129 0.45 -8.07 -8.89
N THR A 130 1.58 -8.25 -8.21
CA THR A 130 1.86 -9.39 -7.33
C THR A 130 2.02 -8.94 -5.88
N VAL A 131 2.10 -9.91 -4.97
CA VAL A 131 2.18 -9.67 -3.52
C VAL A 131 3.58 -9.22 -3.07
N ASN A 132 4.63 -9.60 -3.78
CA ASN A 132 6.01 -9.21 -3.46
C ASN A 132 6.92 -9.16 -4.70
N ASP A 133 8.09 -8.54 -4.54
CA ASP A 133 9.09 -8.28 -5.59
C ASP A 133 9.67 -9.58 -6.18
N TYR A 134 9.82 -10.62 -5.36
CA TYR A 134 10.27 -11.95 -5.81
C TYR A 134 9.30 -12.54 -6.83
N LEU A 135 8.00 -12.55 -6.51
CA LEU A 135 6.97 -13.05 -7.43
C LEU A 135 6.85 -12.19 -8.67
N ALA A 136 6.93 -10.86 -8.54
CA ALA A 136 6.93 -9.94 -9.70
C ALA A 136 8.07 -10.30 -10.67
N SER A 137 9.28 -10.43 -10.13
CA SER A 137 10.48 -10.72 -10.91
C SER A 137 10.45 -12.12 -11.53
N ARG A 138 10.07 -13.12 -10.73
CA ARG A 138 9.96 -14.52 -11.19
C ARG A 138 8.92 -14.65 -12.29
N ASP A 139 7.71 -14.15 -12.07
CA ASP A 139 6.61 -14.34 -13.02
C ASP A 139 6.82 -13.54 -14.31
N ALA A 140 7.40 -12.34 -14.20
CA ALA A 140 7.81 -11.57 -15.36
C ALA A 140 8.83 -12.33 -16.21
N ASN A 141 9.90 -12.85 -15.60
CA ASN A 141 10.95 -13.56 -16.33
C ASN A 141 10.49 -14.93 -16.85
N TRP A 142 9.60 -15.61 -16.11
CA TRP A 142 9.05 -16.88 -16.53
C TRP A 142 8.10 -16.73 -17.74
N MET A 143 7.25 -15.69 -17.76
CA MET A 143 6.32 -15.44 -18.87
C MET A 143 6.91 -14.60 -20.00
N ARG A 144 8.05 -13.94 -19.79
CA ARG A 144 8.78 -13.13 -20.78
C ARG A 144 8.98 -13.83 -22.12
N PRO A 145 9.38 -15.13 -22.20
CA PRO A 145 9.52 -15.82 -23.47
C PRO A 145 8.24 -15.81 -24.31
N VAL A 146 7.06 -15.92 -23.70
CA VAL A 146 5.78 -15.91 -24.42
C VAL A 146 5.50 -14.54 -25.02
N TYR A 147 5.71 -13.48 -24.23
CA TYR A 147 5.47 -12.10 -24.67
C TYR A 147 6.46 -11.67 -25.76
N GLU A 148 7.76 -11.94 -25.56
CA GLU A 148 8.82 -11.56 -26.51
C GLU A 148 8.76 -12.38 -27.81
N PHE A 149 8.30 -13.64 -27.73
CA PHE A 149 8.00 -14.46 -28.91
C PHE A 149 6.95 -13.76 -29.79
N LEU A 150 5.91 -13.20 -29.18
CA LEU A 150 4.88 -12.41 -29.88
C LEU A 150 5.29 -10.94 -30.11
N GLY A 151 6.51 -10.55 -29.76
CA GLY A 151 7.03 -9.21 -30.03
C GLY A 151 6.57 -8.12 -29.06
N LEU A 152 6.08 -8.47 -27.88
CA LEU A 152 5.82 -7.53 -26.80
C LEU A 152 7.04 -7.42 -25.85
N THR A 153 7.13 -6.29 -25.18
CA THR A 153 8.17 -5.98 -24.19
C THR A 153 7.67 -6.14 -22.76
N VAL A 154 8.55 -6.59 -21.85
CA VAL A 154 8.21 -6.82 -20.43
C VAL A 154 9.14 -6.05 -19.52
N GLY A 155 8.56 -5.17 -18.69
CA GLY A 155 9.22 -4.40 -17.64
C GLY A 155 8.95 -4.99 -16.25
N ILE A 156 9.87 -4.75 -15.32
CA ILE A 156 9.78 -5.18 -13.92
C ILE A 156 10.07 -3.97 -13.05
N VAL A 157 9.17 -3.69 -12.11
CA VAL A 157 9.33 -2.62 -11.11
C VAL A 157 9.49 -3.28 -9.75
N VAL A 158 10.62 -2.99 -9.11
CA VAL A 158 10.96 -3.48 -7.76
C VAL A 158 11.41 -2.32 -6.87
N SER A 159 11.44 -2.58 -5.57
CA SER A 159 11.95 -1.65 -4.57
C SER A 159 13.41 -1.26 -4.83
N GLN A 160 13.77 -0.02 -4.45
CA GLN A 160 15.12 0.56 -4.55
C GLN A 160 15.73 0.63 -5.97
N GLN A 161 14.93 0.43 -7.02
CA GLN A 161 15.37 0.56 -8.40
C GLN A 161 15.66 2.02 -8.77
N HIS A 162 16.66 2.25 -9.63
CA HIS A 162 16.99 3.60 -10.11
C HIS A 162 15.81 4.19 -10.93
N PRO A 163 15.50 5.49 -10.81
CA PRO A 163 14.35 6.11 -11.48
C PRO A 163 14.33 5.91 -13.01
N GLU A 164 15.49 5.91 -13.66
CA GLU A 164 15.60 5.67 -15.11
C GLU A 164 15.17 4.25 -15.50
N ASP A 165 15.57 3.24 -14.72
CA ASP A 165 15.20 1.85 -14.97
C ASP A 165 13.70 1.63 -14.71
N LYS A 166 13.14 2.28 -13.67
CA LYS A 166 11.69 2.28 -13.42
C LYS A 166 10.93 2.87 -14.60
N LYS A 167 11.37 4.02 -15.09
CA LYS A 167 10.76 4.68 -16.24
C LYS A 167 10.79 3.77 -17.48
N ALA A 168 11.91 3.10 -17.75
CA ALA A 168 12.00 2.13 -18.84
C ALA A 168 11.04 0.94 -18.63
N ALA A 169 10.90 0.44 -17.40
CA ALA A 169 9.97 -0.65 -17.08
C ALA A 169 8.49 -0.28 -17.29
N TYR A 170 8.08 0.95 -16.97
CA TYR A 170 6.72 1.45 -17.23
C TYR A 170 6.44 1.72 -18.72
N GLN A 171 7.48 1.92 -19.54
CA GLN A 171 7.33 2.09 -20.99
C GLN A 171 7.16 0.76 -21.75
N ALA A 172 7.41 -0.38 -21.11
CA ALA A 172 7.18 -1.69 -21.71
C ALA A 172 5.68 -1.92 -22.00
N ASP A 173 5.34 -2.87 -22.86
CA ASP A 173 3.93 -3.23 -23.14
C ASP A 173 3.26 -3.81 -21.89
N ILE A 174 4.01 -4.58 -21.10
CA ILE A 174 3.55 -5.25 -19.87
C ILE A 174 4.54 -4.94 -18.74
N THR A 175 4.04 -4.51 -17.60
CA THR A 175 4.85 -4.17 -16.42
C THR A 175 4.41 -5.01 -15.23
N TYR A 176 5.33 -5.79 -14.67
CA TYR A 176 5.12 -6.50 -13.41
C TYR A 176 5.63 -5.66 -12.24
N GLY A 177 4.94 -5.71 -11.11
CA GLY A 177 5.35 -5.04 -9.88
C GLY A 177 4.42 -5.34 -8.73
N THR A 178 4.71 -4.76 -7.56
CA THR A 178 3.85 -4.91 -6.39
C THR A 178 2.87 -3.76 -6.29
N ASN A 179 1.78 -3.98 -5.55
CA ASN A 179 0.82 -2.92 -5.19
C ASN A 179 1.50 -1.74 -4.49
N ASN A 180 2.46 -2.01 -3.61
CA ASN A 180 3.26 -0.98 -2.94
C ASN A 180 4.06 -0.15 -3.94
N GLU A 181 4.82 -0.78 -4.84
CA GLU A 181 5.63 -0.05 -5.80
C GLU A 181 4.78 0.78 -6.76
N PHE A 182 3.70 0.22 -7.32
CA PHE A 182 2.78 0.97 -8.18
C PHE A 182 2.13 2.14 -7.44
N GLY A 183 1.74 1.95 -6.18
CA GLY A 183 1.11 2.99 -5.37
C GLY A 183 2.08 4.10 -4.96
N PHE A 184 3.29 3.77 -4.53
CA PHE A 184 4.30 4.77 -4.19
C PHE A 184 4.84 5.50 -5.42
N ASP A 185 5.01 4.83 -6.56
CA ASP A 185 5.35 5.50 -7.81
C ASP A 185 4.24 6.46 -8.25
N TYR A 186 2.96 6.08 -8.11
CA TYR A 186 1.83 6.99 -8.33
C TYR A 186 1.90 8.22 -7.41
N LEU A 187 2.13 8.04 -6.11
CA LEU A 187 2.24 9.15 -5.17
C LEU A 187 3.45 10.05 -5.51
N ARG A 188 4.60 9.47 -5.85
CA ARG A 188 5.82 10.21 -6.26
C ARG A 188 5.61 11.00 -7.54
N ASP A 189 4.97 10.41 -8.55
CA ASP A 189 4.69 11.07 -9.82
C ASP A 189 3.75 12.27 -9.66
N ASN A 190 2.92 12.29 -8.61
CA ASN A 190 2.09 13.45 -8.24
C ASN A 190 2.82 14.48 -7.36
N MET A 191 4.09 14.23 -7.01
CA MET A 191 4.96 15.15 -6.26
C MET A 191 6.12 15.70 -7.11
N VAL A 192 6.33 15.23 -8.34
CA VAL A 192 7.41 15.72 -9.21
C VAL A 192 7.18 17.16 -9.65
N LEU A 193 8.25 17.95 -9.78
CA LEU A 193 8.17 19.33 -10.26
C LEU A 193 8.28 19.47 -11.78
N ARG A 194 8.77 18.43 -12.46
CA ARG A 194 8.94 18.41 -13.91
C ARG A 194 8.25 17.19 -14.50
N LYS A 195 7.70 17.37 -15.70
CA LYS A 195 7.05 16.29 -16.45
C LYS A 195 8.01 15.14 -16.76
N GLU A 196 9.27 15.43 -17.04
CA GLU A 196 10.27 14.42 -17.41
C GLU A 196 10.62 13.48 -16.25
N ASP A 197 10.41 13.91 -15.01
CA ASP A 197 10.75 13.14 -13.81
C ASP A 197 9.69 12.08 -13.47
N ARG A 198 8.55 12.06 -14.18
CA ARG A 198 7.54 11.01 -14.03
C ARG A 198 8.06 9.66 -14.50
N THR A 199 7.71 8.65 -13.71
CA THR A 199 8.08 7.25 -13.98
C THR A 199 6.95 6.49 -14.66
N GLN A 200 5.72 6.62 -14.18
CA GLN A 200 4.54 5.97 -14.73
C GLN A 200 4.04 6.67 -16.00
N ARG A 201 3.33 5.89 -16.82
CA ARG A 201 2.41 6.38 -17.85
C ARG A 201 0.97 6.35 -17.31
N ALA A 202 0.01 6.81 -18.12
CA ALA A 202 -1.41 6.73 -17.79
C ALA A 202 -1.83 5.28 -17.48
N GLN A 203 -2.59 5.10 -16.40
CA GLN A 203 -3.12 3.79 -16.00
C GLN A 203 -4.17 3.30 -17.02
N ASN A 204 -4.08 2.04 -17.44
CA ASN A 204 -4.95 1.47 -18.48
C ASN A 204 -5.65 0.18 -18.03
N PHE A 205 -4.89 -0.88 -17.78
CA PHE A 205 -5.41 -2.17 -17.32
C PHE A 205 -4.54 -2.75 -16.22
N ALA A 206 -5.15 -3.13 -15.09
CA ALA A 206 -4.50 -3.86 -14.01
C ALA A 206 -5.07 -5.28 -13.87
N ILE A 207 -4.17 -6.26 -13.79
CA ILE A 207 -4.47 -7.63 -13.39
C ILE A 207 -3.83 -7.86 -12.02
N VAL A 208 -4.66 -7.97 -10.99
CA VAL A 208 -4.20 -8.20 -9.62
C VAL A 208 -4.14 -9.70 -9.36
N ASP A 209 -2.94 -10.27 -9.27
CA ASP A 209 -2.76 -11.63 -8.75
C ASP A 209 -3.01 -11.64 -7.25
N GLU A 210 -3.57 -12.73 -6.75
CA GLU A 210 -3.92 -12.88 -5.34
C GLU A 210 -4.76 -11.70 -4.82
N VAL A 211 -5.76 -11.32 -5.63
CA VAL A 211 -6.61 -10.12 -5.45
C VAL A 211 -7.26 -10.01 -4.08
N ASP A 212 -7.56 -11.14 -3.46
CA ASP A 212 -8.13 -11.21 -2.12
C ASP A 212 -7.14 -10.82 -1.02
N SER A 213 -5.85 -11.02 -1.21
CA SER A 213 -4.89 -10.45 -0.25
C SER A 213 -4.61 -8.99 -0.51
N ILE A 214 -4.42 -8.59 -1.76
CA ILE A 214 -4.05 -7.21 -2.06
C ILE A 214 -5.23 -6.26 -1.79
N LEU A 215 -6.42 -6.56 -2.30
CA LEU A 215 -7.57 -5.65 -2.24
C LEU A 215 -8.44 -5.79 -0.99
N ILE A 216 -8.17 -6.80 -0.13
CA ILE A 216 -8.92 -7.03 1.13
C ILE A 216 -7.98 -7.06 2.34
N ASP A 217 -6.94 -7.90 2.34
CA ASP A 217 -6.05 -8.04 3.50
C ASP A 217 -5.13 -6.82 3.67
N GLU A 218 -4.46 -6.39 2.61
CA GLU A 218 -3.50 -5.28 2.62
C GLU A 218 -4.19 -3.92 2.52
N ALA A 219 -5.40 -3.88 1.98
CA ALA A 219 -6.28 -2.72 1.92
C ALA A 219 -6.78 -2.21 3.29
N ARG A 220 -6.19 -2.69 4.40
CA ARG A 220 -6.42 -2.21 5.77
C ARG A 220 -5.60 -0.97 6.10
N THR A 221 -4.46 -0.79 5.47
CA THR A 221 -3.54 0.33 5.73
C THR A 221 -3.38 1.17 4.47
N PRO A 222 -3.52 2.51 4.57
CA PRO A 222 -3.24 3.38 3.43
C PRO A 222 -1.74 3.44 3.12
N LEU A 223 -1.42 3.79 1.88
CA LEU A 223 -0.08 4.19 1.47
C LEU A 223 0.13 5.65 1.86
N ILE A 224 1.22 5.94 2.57
CA ILE A 224 1.55 7.27 3.07
C ILE A 224 3.03 7.55 2.79
N ILE A 225 3.31 8.70 2.17
CA ILE A 225 4.64 9.30 2.11
C ILE A 225 4.67 10.39 3.18
N SER A 226 5.54 10.22 4.17
CA SER A 226 5.75 11.21 5.23
C SER A 226 7.04 11.99 5.02
N GLY A 227 7.05 13.25 5.43
CA GLY A 227 8.21 14.12 5.48
C GLY A 227 8.41 14.72 6.87
N ALA A 228 9.53 15.40 7.07
CA ALA A 228 9.75 16.18 8.29
C ALA A 228 8.77 17.35 8.35
N ALA A 229 8.05 17.47 9.48
CA ALA A 229 7.19 18.61 9.77
C ALA A 229 8.01 19.78 10.36
N GLU A 230 7.38 20.95 10.45
CA GLU A 230 7.89 22.06 11.23
C GLU A 230 8.00 21.71 12.72
N ASP A 231 8.84 22.45 13.45
CA ASP A 231 9.13 22.19 14.86
C ASP A 231 7.99 22.65 15.79
N SER A 232 7.09 21.72 16.12
CA SER A 232 5.99 21.94 17.09
C SER A 232 6.41 21.79 18.57
N SER A 233 7.70 21.66 18.89
CA SER A 233 8.17 21.35 20.25
C SER A 233 7.64 22.31 21.33
N GLN A 234 7.50 23.60 21.00
CA GLN A 234 7.00 24.61 21.94
C GLN A 234 5.53 24.36 22.33
N LEU A 235 4.70 23.91 21.38
CA LEU A 235 3.29 23.60 21.63
C LEU A 235 3.15 22.39 22.55
N TYR A 236 3.92 21.32 22.32
CA TYR A 236 3.93 20.16 23.22
C TYR A 236 4.37 20.52 24.64
N MET A 237 5.39 21.37 24.77
CA MET A 237 5.83 21.87 26.08
C MET A 237 4.74 22.71 26.77
N ALA A 238 3.97 23.49 26.01
CA ALA A 238 2.84 24.25 26.53
C ALA A 238 1.72 23.29 26.99
N MET A 239 1.29 22.34 26.15
CA MET A 239 0.22 21.40 26.47
C MET A 239 0.57 20.52 27.67
N ASN A 240 1.84 20.10 27.80
CA ASN A 240 2.33 19.33 28.94
C ASN A 240 2.15 20.07 30.29
N LYS A 241 2.10 21.41 30.29
CA LYS A 241 1.84 22.22 31.49
C LYS A 241 0.34 22.40 31.79
N LEU A 242 -0.49 22.36 30.74
CA LEU A 242 -1.93 22.60 30.86
C LEU A 242 -2.69 21.32 31.24
N VAL A 243 -2.41 20.21 30.57
CA VAL A 243 -3.12 18.93 30.74
C VAL A 243 -3.15 18.39 32.18
N PRO A 244 -2.08 18.48 33.00
CA PRO A 244 -2.13 18.01 34.39
C PRO A 244 -3.14 18.73 35.29
N GLN A 245 -3.74 19.83 34.84
CA GLN A 245 -4.80 20.55 35.55
C GLN A 245 -6.20 19.94 35.31
N LEU A 246 -6.32 19.03 34.34
CA LEU A 246 -7.56 18.29 34.08
C LEU A 246 -7.70 17.14 35.08
N GLU A 247 -8.94 16.81 35.45
CA GLU A 247 -9.26 15.82 36.49
C GLU A 247 -10.08 14.69 35.86
N ARG A 248 -9.77 13.45 36.23
CA ARG A 248 -10.48 12.26 35.74
C ARG A 248 -11.89 12.19 36.36
N GLY A 249 -12.91 12.08 35.52
CA GLY A 249 -14.30 11.81 35.91
C GLY A 249 -14.68 10.33 35.76
N GLU A 250 -15.81 9.96 36.38
CA GLU A 250 -16.48 8.66 36.16
C GLU A 250 -17.45 8.74 34.96
N GLU A 251 -17.78 7.61 34.32
CA GLU A 251 -18.75 7.58 33.21
C GLU A 251 -20.10 8.18 33.64
N GLY A 252 -20.40 9.39 33.14
CA GLY A 252 -21.62 10.14 33.48
C GLY A 252 -21.58 10.92 34.81
N GLY A 253 -20.40 11.09 35.43
CA GLY A 253 -20.16 11.88 36.65
C GLY A 253 -19.42 13.21 36.41
N GLU A 254 -19.08 13.92 37.50
CA GLU A 254 -18.28 15.15 37.46
C GLU A 254 -16.80 14.86 37.14
N GLY A 255 -16.19 15.64 36.24
CA GLY A 255 -14.78 15.54 35.86
C GLY A 255 -14.50 16.06 34.44
N HIS A 256 -13.23 16.26 34.10
CA HIS A 256 -12.78 16.88 32.85
C HIS A 256 -12.55 15.86 31.71
N TYR A 257 -12.32 14.58 32.02
CA TYR A 257 -12.18 13.52 31.01
C TYR A 257 -12.53 12.14 31.57
N THR A 258 -12.93 11.21 30.70
CA THR A 258 -13.21 9.79 31.01
C THR A 258 -12.20 8.87 30.34
N VAL A 259 -12.04 7.65 30.88
CA VAL A 259 -11.08 6.66 30.37
C VAL A 259 -11.78 5.31 30.22
N ASP A 260 -11.81 4.78 29.01
CA ASP A 260 -12.21 3.40 28.74
C ASP A 260 -10.96 2.50 28.74
N GLU A 261 -10.78 1.77 29.83
CA GLU A 261 -9.64 0.86 30.01
C GLU A 261 -9.70 -0.37 29.09
N LYS A 262 -10.88 -0.75 28.58
CA LYS A 262 -11.02 -1.89 27.66
C LYS A 262 -10.60 -1.54 26.24
N SER A 263 -10.93 -0.33 25.78
CA SER A 263 -10.52 0.16 24.46
C SER A 263 -9.24 0.99 24.49
N ARG A 264 -8.72 1.30 25.69
CA ARG A 264 -7.59 2.22 25.92
C ARG A 264 -7.80 3.57 25.24
N GLN A 265 -8.99 4.14 25.46
CA GLN A 265 -9.37 5.45 24.94
C GLN A 265 -9.57 6.46 26.08
N VAL A 266 -9.29 7.73 25.80
CA VAL A 266 -9.56 8.84 26.70
C VAL A 266 -10.44 9.81 25.93
N GLU A 267 -11.55 10.21 26.54
CA GLU A 267 -12.48 11.17 25.97
C GLU A 267 -12.62 12.37 26.90
N MET A 268 -12.57 13.57 26.34
CA MET A 268 -12.73 14.81 27.10
C MET A 268 -14.21 15.12 27.28
N THR A 269 -14.61 15.54 28.47
CA THR A 269 -16.00 15.95 28.75
C THR A 269 -16.22 17.41 28.34
N GLU A 270 -17.47 17.85 28.27
CA GLU A 270 -17.81 19.26 28.00
C GLU A 270 -17.16 20.22 29.01
N ASP A 271 -17.17 19.86 30.30
CA ASP A 271 -16.52 20.66 31.36
C ASP A 271 -14.99 20.72 31.16
N GLY A 272 -14.38 19.61 30.72
CA GLY A 272 -12.96 19.58 30.37
C GLY A 272 -12.64 20.43 29.14
N HIS A 273 -13.53 20.45 28.15
CA HIS A 273 -13.42 21.33 26.98
C HIS A 273 -13.46 22.80 27.37
N GLN A 274 -14.40 23.19 28.22
CA GLN A 274 -14.52 24.57 28.66
C GLN A 274 -13.28 25.00 29.47
N LEU A 275 -12.80 24.15 30.38
CA LEU A 275 -11.61 24.44 31.17
C LEU A 275 -10.36 24.58 30.29
N ILE A 276 -10.18 23.70 29.30
CA ILE A 276 -8.99 23.77 28.44
C ILE A 276 -9.03 24.99 27.50
N GLU A 277 -10.20 25.38 26.98
CA GLU A 277 -10.37 26.62 26.22
C GLU A 277 -9.98 27.83 27.07
N ASP A 278 -10.47 27.93 28.30
CA ASP A 278 -10.11 29.00 29.25
C ASP A 278 -8.59 29.06 29.51
N LEU A 279 -7.96 27.89 29.69
CA LEU A 279 -6.52 27.79 29.92
C LEU A 279 -5.69 28.21 28.69
N LEU A 280 -6.15 27.83 27.49
CA LEU A 280 -5.50 28.19 26.22
C LEU A 280 -5.62 29.69 25.95
N THR A 281 -6.77 30.29 26.22
CA THR A 281 -7.01 31.73 26.07
C THR A 281 -6.13 32.54 27.03
N ARG A 282 -6.05 32.13 28.31
CA ARG A 282 -5.12 32.75 29.27
C ARG A 282 -3.64 32.59 28.88
N GLY A 283 -3.32 31.51 28.17
CA GLY A 283 -1.99 31.25 27.61
C GLY A 283 -1.66 32.03 26.34
N GLY A 284 -2.63 32.76 25.76
CA GLY A 284 -2.46 33.48 24.49
C GLY A 284 -2.37 32.56 23.27
N LEU A 285 -2.76 31.29 23.40
CA LEU A 285 -2.74 30.28 22.32
C LEU A 285 -4.09 30.17 21.58
N LEU A 286 -5.17 30.68 22.18
CA LEU A 286 -6.52 30.75 21.61
C LEU A 286 -7.04 32.18 21.81
N LYS A 287 -7.78 32.73 20.83
CA LYS A 287 -8.41 34.06 20.97
C LYS A 287 -9.69 33.97 21.81
N GLU A 288 -10.07 35.05 22.49
CA GLU A 288 -11.23 35.07 23.41
C GLU A 288 -12.56 34.67 22.73
N ASP A 289 -12.69 34.86 21.42
CA ASP A 289 -13.92 34.61 20.66
C ASP A 289 -13.85 33.33 19.80
N GLU A 290 -12.74 32.58 19.83
CA GLU A 290 -12.53 31.40 18.98
C GLU A 290 -12.69 30.10 19.79
N SER A 291 -13.43 29.13 19.24
CA SER A 291 -13.53 27.79 19.83
C SER A 291 -12.33 26.92 19.43
N LEU A 292 -11.94 26.00 20.31
CA LEU A 292 -10.95 24.96 20.06
C LEU A 292 -11.40 23.99 18.95
N TYR A 293 -12.72 23.86 18.73
CA TYR A 293 -13.30 23.05 17.66
C TYR A 293 -13.41 23.75 16.31
N ALA A 294 -13.00 25.03 16.23
CA ALA A 294 -12.97 25.76 14.97
C ALA A 294 -11.98 25.09 13.99
N PRO A 295 -12.27 25.07 12.67
CA PRO A 295 -11.40 24.43 11.69
C PRO A 295 -9.93 24.89 11.73
N GLY A 296 -9.68 26.17 12.06
CA GLY A 296 -8.32 26.72 12.21
C GLY A 296 -7.55 26.23 13.46
N ASN A 297 -8.25 25.71 14.47
CA ASN A 297 -7.69 25.31 15.77
C ASN A 297 -7.57 23.79 15.94
N LEU A 298 -7.85 23.00 14.88
CA LEU A 298 -7.78 21.53 14.92
C LEU A 298 -6.40 21.00 15.29
N GLY A 299 -5.33 21.69 14.87
CA GLY A 299 -3.97 21.34 15.28
C GLY A 299 -3.78 21.49 16.79
N LEU A 300 -4.28 22.56 17.40
CA LEU A 300 -4.19 22.77 18.85
C LEU A 300 -4.97 21.70 19.63
N LEU A 301 -6.18 21.38 19.17
CA LEU A 301 -7.00 20.29 19.71
C LEU A 301 -6.26 18.93 19.65
N HIS A 302 -5.57 18.65 18.54
CA HIS A 302 -4.75 17.46 18.39
C HIS A 302 -3.65 17.38 19.46
N HIS A 303 -2.89 18.47 19.67
CA HIS A 303 -1.83 18.51 20.68
C HIS A 303 -2.36 18.32 22.11
N VAL A 304 -3.53 18.91 22.43
CA VAL A 304 -4.21 18.70 23.72
C VAL A 304 -4.53 17.22 23.92
N ASN A 305 -5.15 16.59 22.93
CA ASN A 305 -5.54 15.18 23.01
C ASN A 305 -4.32 14.24 23.08
N ALA A 306 -3.26 14.53 22.33
CA ALA A 306 -2.01 13.76 22.39
C ALA A 306 -1.36 13.85 23.77
N ALA A 307 -1.30 15.06 24.35
CA ALA A 307 -0.80 15.27 25.70
C ALA A 307 -1.67 14.57 26.77
N LEU A 308 -3.00 14.66 26.64
CA LEU A 308 -3.94 13.97 27.55
C LEU A 308 -3.75 12.45 27.50
N ARG A 309 -3.68 11.85 26.31
CA ARG A 309 -3.41 10.42 26.15
C ARG A 309 -2.05 10.02 26.72
N ALA A 310 -1.01 10.81 26.45
CA ALA A 310 0.33 10.55 26.99
C ALA A 310 0.36 10.57 28.53
N HIS A 311 -0.38 11.47 29.17
CA HIS A 311 -0.47 11.55 30.63
C HIS A 311 -1.27 10.39 31.24
N VAL A 312 -2.39 10.03 30.60
CA VAL A 312 -3.40 9.16 31.20
C VAL A 312 -3.24 7.69 30.84
N LEU A 313 -2.91 7.36 29.58
CA LEU A 313 -2.88 5.99 29.08
C LEU A 313 -1.51 5.31 29.16
N PHE A 314 -0.44 6.10 29.20
CA PHE A 314 0.93 5.61 29.11
C PHE A 314 1.69 5.85 30.40
N HIS A 315 2.16 4.76 31.00
CA HIS A 315 2.86 4.75 32.27
C HIS A 315 4.34 4.42 32.06
N LYS A 316 5.18 5.25 32.66
CA LYS A 316 6.62 5.02 32.71
C LYS A 316 6.94 3.71 33.45
N ASP A 317 7.94 3.01 32.95
CA ASP A 317 8.41 1.70 33.41
C ASP A 317 7.41 0.53 33.17
N VAL A 318 6.29 0.80 32.49
CA VAL A 318 5.31 -0.22 32.06
C VAL A 318 5.19 -0.22 30.54
N ASP A 319 4.78 0.91 29.96
CA ASP A 319 4.54 1.03 28.51
C ASP A 319 5.77 1.60 27.78
N TYR A 320 6.62 2.34 28.49
CA TYR A 320 7.87 2.92 27.97
C TYR A 320 8.87 3.19 29.10
N ILE A 321 10.14 3.36 28.74
CA ILE A 321 11.22 3.84 29.61
C ILE A 321 11.93 5.03 28.98
N VAL A 322 12.66 5.79 29.80
CA VAL A 322 13.55 6.84 29.31
C VAL A 322 14.99 6.37 29.41
N GLN A 323 15.66 6.21 28.27
CA GLN A 323 17.05 5.76 28.19
C GLN A 323 17.86 6.68 27.28
N ASN A 324 19.05 7.10 27.72
CA ASN A 324 19.93 8.02 26.99
C ASN A 324 19.23 9.34 26.56
N GLY A 325 18.27 9.82 27.34
CA GLY A 325 17.51 11.02 27.02
C GLY A 325 16.48 10.84 25.89
N GLN A 326 16.04 9.61 25.62
CA GLN A 326 15.01 9.28 24.63
C GLN A 326 13.94 8.36 25.25
N VAL A 327 12.71 8.47 24.78
CA VAL A 327 11.61 7.56 25.13
C VAL A 327 11.74 6.29 24.30
N VAL A 328 11.77 5.12 24.96
CA VAL A 328 11.85 3.80 24.34
C VAL A 328 10.67 2.96 24.81
N LEU A 329 9.86 2.45 23.88
CA LEU A 329 8.67 1.67 24.20
C LEU A 329 9.03 0.29 24.76
N ILE A 330 8.19 -0.24 25.64
CA ILE A 330 8.29 -1.61 26.16
C ILE A 330 7.18 -2.46 25.53
N ASP A 331 7.54 -3.65 25.09
CA ASP A 331 6.58 -4.63 24.62
C ASP A 331 5.84 -5.24 25.81
N GLU A 332 4.51 -5.11 25.83
CA GLU A 332 3.65 -5.54 26.95
C GLU A 332 3.66 -7.04 27.21
N HIS A 333 3.95 -7.84 26.19
CA HIS A 333 3.90 -9.30 26.30
C HIS A 333 5.25 -9.86 26.74
N THR A 334 6.35 -9.23 26.32
CA THR A 334 7.71 -9.73 26.56
C THR A 334 8.49 -8.94 27.60
N GLY A 335 8.04 -7.74 27.96
CA GLY A 335 8.74 -6.80 28.84
C GLY A 335 10.06 -6.28 28.27
N ARG A 336 10.30 -6.47 26.95
CA ARG A 336 11.53 -6.05 26.27
C ARG A 336 11.39 -4.64 25.73
N THR A 337 12.50 -3.90 25.72
CA THR A 337 12.57 -2.59 25.08
C THR A 337 12.55 -2.74 23.56
N MET A 338 11.84 -1.85 22.88
CA MET A 338 11.68 -1.78 21.43
C MET A 338 12.37 -0.51 20.89
N PRO A 339 13.73 -0.48 20.84
CA PRO A 339 14.45 0.67 20.30
C PRO A 339 14.11 0.87 18.82
N GLY A 340 13.83 2.12 18.43
CA GLY A 340 13.45 2.48 17.05
C GLY A 340 11.93 2.59 16.82
N ARG A 341 11.10 1.93 17.64
CA ARG A 341 9.64 2.01 17.52
C ARG A 341 9.11 3.30 18.17
N ARG A 342 8.22 4.00 17.45
CA ARG A 342 7.58 5.24 17.91
C ARG A 342 6.06 5.15 17.87
N LEU A 343 5.41 6.01 18.64
CA LEU A 343 3.95 6.18 18.61
C LEU A 343 3.59 7.26 17.57
N SER A 344 2.51 7.05 16.84
CA SER A 344 1.98 7.99 15.83
C SER A 344 1.14 9.10 16.47
N GLU A 345 0.61 10.03 15.65
CA GLU A 345 -0.37 11.05 16.07
C GLU A 345 0.14 12.00 17.17
N GLY A 346 1.40 12.44 17.07
CA GLY A 346 2.00 13.36 18.06
C GLY A 346 2.22 12.76 19.45
N LEU A 347 1.83 11.49 19.66
CA LEU A 347 1.82 10.87 20.98
C LEU A 347 3.23 10.57 21.51
N HIS A 348 4.17 10.24 20.62
CA HIS A 348 5.56 10.06 21.02
C HIS A 348 6.17 11.39 21.44
N GLN A 349 5.91 12.47 20.71
CA GLN A 349 6.34 13.83 21.03
C GLN A 349 5.71 14.32 22.34
N ALA A 350 4.44 14.00 22.58
CA ALA A 350 3.76 14.28 23.84
C ALA A 350 4.39 13.52 25.03
N LEU A 351 4.81 12.25 24.84
CA LEU A 351 5.58 11.51 25.83
C LEU A 351 6.97 12.10 26.05
N GLU A 352 7.63 12.51 24.98
CA GLU A 352 8.94 13.18 25.05
C GLU A 352 8.83 14.49 25.87
N ALA A 353 7.77 15.27 25.63
CA ALA A 353 7.47 16.48 26.40
C ALA A 353 7.12 16.18 27.86
N LYS A 354 6.29 15.15 28.12
CA LYS A 354 5.91 14.68 29.47
C LYS A 354 7.14 14.35 30.32
N GLU A 355 8.10 13.66 29.73
CA GLU A 355 9.33 13.24 30.40
C GLU A 355 10.45 14.29 30.39
N ASN A 356 10.20 15.47 29.80
CA ASN A 356 11.18 16.55 29.61
C ASN A 356 12.45 16.09 28.88
N VAL A 357 12.30 15.26 27.86
CA VAL A 357 13.40 14.87 26.96
C VAL A 357 13.39 15.70 25.68
N GLN A 358 14.41 15.52 24.82
CA GLN A 358 14.47 16.22 23.55
C GLN A 358 13.30 15.78 22.66
N ILE A 359 12.41 16.73 22.36
CA ILE A 359 11.27 16.50 21.47
C ILE A 359 11.77 16.47 20.04
N GLN A 360 11.35 15.47 19.30
CA GLN A 360 11.69 15.32 17.90
C GLN A 360 10.60 15.89 17.01
N SER A 361 10.98 16.43 15.85
CA SER A 361 10.02 16.93 14.87
C SER A 361 9.02 15.85 14.48
N GLU A 362 7.78 16.25 14.28
CA GLU A 362 6.74 15.35 13.79
C GLU A 362 6.99 14.91 12.35
N SER A 363 6.36 13.80 11.99
CA SER A 363 6.24 13.39 10.59
C SER A 363 4.91 13.91 10.05
N GLN A 364 4.94 14.68 8.95
CA GLN A 364 3.74 15.15 8.26
C GLN A 364 3.46 14.29 7.02
N THR A 365 2.18 14.02 6.75
CA THR A 365 1.73 13.37 5.52
C THR A 365 1.95 14.31 4.31
N LEU A 366 2.82 13.92 3.37
CA LEU A 366 3.05 14.65 2.12
C LEU A 366 2.11 14.20 1.00
N ALA A 367 1.87 12.89 0.94
CA ALA A 367 0.96 12.27 0.00
C ALA A 367 0.41 10.99 0.60
N SER A 368 -0.85 10.69 0.36
CA SER A 368 -1.48 9.46 0.82
C SER A 368 -2.53 8.97 -0.17
N THR A 369 -2.74 7.66 -0.22
CA THR A 369 -3.87 7.04 -0.93
C THR A 369 -4.19 5.67 -0.33
N THR A 370 -5.42 5.21 -0.45
CA THR A 370 -5.76 3.81 -0.18
C THR A 370 -5.56 2.95 -1.42
N PHE A 371 -5.35 1.63 -1.24
CA PHE A 371 -5.34 0.69 -2.36
C PHE A 371 -6.68 0.66 -3.08
N GLN A 372 -7.78 0.79 -2.33
CA GLN A 372 -9.13 0.89 -2.86
C GLN A 372 -9.21 1.97 -3.94
N ASN A 373 -8.85 3.20 -3.58
CA ASN A 373 -8.92 4.32 -4.51
C ASN A 373 -7.86 4.25 -5.60
N LEU A 374 -6.64 3.80 -5.29
CA LEU A 374 -5.58 3.58 -6.29
C LEU A 374 -6.06 2.67 -7.43
N PHE A 375 -6.65 1.52 -7.12
CA PHE A 375 -7.07 0.56 -8.14
C PHE A 375 -8.39 0.93 -8.82
N ARG A 376 -9.27 1.71 -8.17
CA ARG A 376 -10.47 2.28 -8.79
C ARG A 376 -10.18 3.26 -9.92
N PHE A 377 -8.97 3.83 -9.98
CA PHE A 377 -8.54 4.71 -11.08
C PHE A 377 -8.30 3.98 -12.40
N TYR A 378 -8.01 2.67 -12.38
CA TYR A 378 -7.75 1.94 -13.61
C TYR A 378 -9.04 1.84 -14.44
N PRO A 379 -9.04 2.25 -15.72
CA PRO A 379 -10.20 2.11 -16.60
C PRO A 379 -10.71 0.67 -16.68
N LYS A 380 -9.80 -0.29 -16.59
CA LYS A 380 -10.11 -1.70 -16.46
C LYS A 380 -9.31 -2.30 -15.30
N LEU A 381 -10.01 -2.97 -14.38
CA LEU A 381 -9.42 -3.68 -13.26
C LEU A 381 -9.92 -5.13 -13.28
N SER A 382 -9.02 -6.07 -13.06
CA SER A 382 -9.35 -7.49 -12.94
C SER A 382 -8.46 -8.14 -11.88
N GLY A 383 -8.81 -9.36 -11.47
CA GLY A 383 -7.95 -10.09 -10.55
C GLY A 383 -8.16 -11.58 -10.58
N MET A 384 -7.22 -12.31 -10.01
CA MET A 384 -7.31 -13.77 -9.92
C MET A 384 -6.93 -14.23 -8.53
N THR A 385 -7.60 -15.26 -8.04
CA THR A 385 -7.28 -15.87 -6.75
C THR A 385 -7.92 -17.26 -6.64
N GLY A 386 -7.54 -18.04 -5.63
CA GLY A 386 -8.18 -19.32 -5.33
C GLY A 386 -9.44 -19.22 -4.48
N THR A 387 -9.75 -18.05 -3.93
CA THR A 387 -10.72 -17.91 -2.83
C THR A 387 -11.43 -16.55 -2.81
N ALA A 388 -12.05 -16.11 -3.92
CA ALA A 388 -12.72 -14.80 -4.01
C ALA A 388 -14.22 -14.83 -3.68
N ASP A 389 -14.92 -15.96 -3.87
CA ASP A 389 -16.38 -16.04 -3.77
C ASP A 389 -16.92 -15.65 -2.38
N THR A 390 -16.12 -15.82 -1.32
CA THR A 390 -16.49 -15.39 0.04
C THR A 390 -16.62 -13.87 0.15
N GLU A 391 -15.76 -13.12 -0.55
CA GLU A 391 -15.71 -11.66 -0.55
C GLU A 391 -16.37 -11.03 -1.78
N ALA A 392 -17.12 -11.82 -2.58
CA ALA A 392 -17.72 -11.35 -3.83
C ALA A 392 -18.63 -10.13 -3.64
N PHE A 393 -19.28 -10.01 -2.49
CA PHE A 393 -20.07 -8.84 -2.15
C PHE A 393 -19.21 -7.59 -1.94
N GLU A 394 -18.10 -7.70 -1.20
CA GLU A 394 -17.16 -6.60 -0.96
C GLU A 394 -16.48 -6.15 -2.25
N PHE A 395 -16.01 -7.09 -3.08
CA PHE A 395 -15.41 -6.78 -4.38
C PHE A 395 -16.36 -5.98 -5.29
N ARG A 396 -17.62 -6.39 -5.35
CA ARG A 396 -18.62 -5.69 -6.16
C ARG A 396 -18.98 -4.33 -5.59
N GLN A 397 -19.09 -4.21 -4.26
CA GLN A 397 -19.48 -2.97 -3.61
C GLN A 397 -18.38 -1.90 -3.69
N ILE A 398 -17.12 -2.28 -3.49
CA ILE A 398 -15.98 -1.34 -3.44
C ILE A 398 -15.39 -1.09 -4.82
N TYR A 399 -15.16 -2.15 -5.60
CA TYR A 399 -14.42 -2.09 -6.86
C TYR A 399 -15.28 -2.30 -8.10
N GLY A 400 -16.56 -2.65 -7.96
CA GLY A 400 -17.42 -3.00 -9.10
C GLY A 400 -17.09 -4.35 -9.73
N LEU A 401 -16.23 -5.17 -9.11
CA LEU A 401 -15.76 -6.44 -9.66
C LEU A 401 -16.73 -7.59 -9.32
N ASP A 402 -17.26 -8.26 -10.34
CA ASP A 402 -17.96 -9.54 -10.16
C ASP A 402 -16.95 -10.70 -10.06
N VAL A 403 -17.27 -11.71 -9.24
CA VAL A 403 -16.48 -12.94 -9.12
C VAL A 403 -17.08 -14.05 -9.99
N VAL A 404 -16.25 -14.68 -10.81
CA VAL A 404 -16.59 -15.86 -11.62
C VAL A 404 -15.83 -17.05 -11.08
N VAL A 405 -16.56 -18.08 -10.64
CA VAL A 405 -15.97 -19.33 -10.12
C VAL A 405 -15.72 -20.28 -11.27
N ILE A 406 -14.44 -20.47 -11.60
CA ILE A 406 -14.00 -21.27 -12.74
C ILE A 406 -13.89 -22.73 -12.31
N PRO A 407 -14.42 -23.69 -13.09
CA PRO A 407 -14.28 -25.10 -12.78
C PRO A 407 -12.80 -25.52 -12.83
N THR A 408 -12.42 -26.49 -12.00
CA THR A 408 -11.08 -27.08 -12.04
C THR A 408 -10.89 -27.90 -13.31
N ASN A 409 -9.66 -27.97 -13.81
CA ASN A 409 -9.33 -28.79 -14.99
C ASN A 409 -9.61 -30.28 -14.73
N LYS A 410 -9.27 -30.75 -13.51
CA LYS A 410 -9.51 -32.11 -13.04
C LYS A 410 -10.39 -32.11 -11.77
N PRO A 411 -11.19 -33.16 -11.53
CA PRO A 411 -12.01 -33.26 -10.31
C PRO A 411 -11.15 -33.30 -9.04
N LYS A 412 -11.54 -32.55 -8.01
CA LYS A 412 -10.89 -32.54 -6.69
C LYS A 412 -11.03 -33.92 -6.00
N GLN A 413 -9.91 -34.50 -5.56
CA GLN A 413 -9.86 -35.75 -4.79
C GLN A 413 -9.44 -35.56 -3.31
N ARG A 414 -9.12 -34.33 -2.91
CA ARG A 414 -8.71 -33.99 -1.54
C ARG A 414 -9.82 -34.25 -0.52
N ASP A 415 -9.49 -34.96 0.55
CA ASP A 415 -10.35 -35.20 1.70
C ASP A 415 -10.15 -34.09 2.76
N ASP A 416 -11.23 -33.40 3.11
CA ASP A 416 -11.23 -32.33 4.12
C ASP A 416 -11.89 -32.87 5.40
N LEU A 417 -11.07 -33.31 6.36
CA LEU A 417 -11.52 -33.92 7.61
C LEU A 417 -12.09 -32.85 8.56
N ASN A 418 -12.94 -33.27 9.51
CA ASN A 418 -13.49 -32.34 10.50
C ASN A 418 -12.38 -31.81 11.43
N ASP A 419 -12.66 -30.67 12.06
CA ASP A 419 -11.75 -30.08 13.03
C ASP A 419 -11.72 -30.93 14.31
N LEU A 420 -10.54 -31.08 14.90
CA LEU A 420 -10.35 -31.66 16.23
C LEU A 420 -10.17 -30.54 17.25
N VAL A 421 -11.05 -30.49 18.25
CA VAL A 421 -11.02 -29.45 19.29
C VAL A 421 -10.62 -30.05 20.64
N TYR A 422 -9.55 -29.50 21.22
CA TYR A 422 -8.97 -29.87 22.50
C TYR A 422 -9.27 -28.82 23.57
N LEU A 423 -9.16 -29.21 24.84
CA LEU A 423 -9.38 -28.30 25.96
C LEU A 423 -8.21 -27.32 26.11
N THR A 424 -6.98 -27.83 26.00
CA THR A 424 -5.75 -27.06 26.20
C THR A 424 -4.87 -27.02 24.96
N LYS A 425 -3.99 -26.01 24.88
CA LYS A 425 -2.99 -25.90 23.81
C LYS A 425 -1.94 -27.02 23.86
N GLU A 426 -1.59 -27.53 25.04
CA GLU A 426 -0.63 -28.63 25.21
C GLU A 426 -1.15 -29.91 24.56
N GLU A 427 -2.38 -30.33 24.86
CA GLU A 427 -3.01 -31.54 24.28
C GLU A 427 -3.12 -31.46 22.77
N LYS A 428 -3.49 -30.27 22.25
CA LYS A 428 -3.54 -30.00 20.81
C LYS A 428 -2.19 -30.28 20.15
N LEU A 429 -1.10 -29.75 20.73
CA LEU A 429 0.25 -29.91 20.18
C LEU A 429 0.73 -31.37 20.29
N GLU A 430 0.43 -32.07 21.37
CA GLU A 430 0.71 -33.50 21.53
C GLU A 430 0.04 -34.32 20.41
N ALA A 431 -1.24 -34.07 20.15
CA ALA A 431 -1.99 -34.76 19.10
C ALA A 431 -1.47 -34.46 17.68
N ILE A 432 -1.07 -33.21 17.41
CA ILE A 432 -0.44 -32.85 16.13
C ILE A 432 0.85 -33.65 15.93
N ILE A 433 1.69 -33.78 16.95
CA ILE A 433 2.94 -34.56 16.86
C ILE A 433 2.67 -36.03 16.55
N GLU A 434 1.65 -36.63 17.17
CA GLU A 434 1.27 -38.02 16.89
C GLU A 434 0.79 -38.22 15.45
N ASP A 435 -0.03 -37.30 14.93
CA ASP A 435 -0.50 -37.36 13.54
C ASP A 435 0.65 -37.17 12.55
N ILE A 436 1.59 -36.26 12.85
CA ILE A 436 2.80 -36.06 12.03
C ILE A 436 3.64 -37.34 11.98
N LYS A 437 3.83 -38.03 13.11
CA LYS A 437 4.57 -39.30 13.13
C LYS A 437 3.89 -40.35 12.26
N TYR A 438 2.58 -40.51 12.42
CA TYR A 438 1.79 -41.46 11.65
C TYR A 438 1.86 -41.20 10.14
N CYS A 439 1.71 -39.95 9.72
CA CYS A 439 1.79 -39.55 8.32
C CYS A 439 3.20 -39.77 7.75
N ARG A 440 4.23 -39.39 8.50
CA ARG A 440 5.64 -39.55 8.09
C ARG A 440 6.05 -41.02 7.96
N ASP A 441 5.57 -41.89 8.86
CA ASP A 441 5.84 -43.33 8.81
C ASP A 441 5.24 -43.98 7.55
N LYS A 442 4.13 -43.42 7.05
CA LYS A 442 3.55 -43.76 5.73
C LYS A 442 4.22 -43.07 4.55
N LYS A 443 5.27 -42.28 4.77
CA LYS A 443 5.98 -41.47 3.76
C LYS A 443 5.15 -40.34 3.14
N ALA A 444 4.06 -39.93 3.77
CA ALA A 444 3.30 -38.77 3.32
C ALA A 444 4.09 -37.46 3.62
N PRO A 445 4.16 -36.50 2.67
CA PRO A 445 4.65 -35.16 2.94
C PRO A 445 3.62 -34.36 3.73
N ILE A 446 4.09 -33.48 4.62
CA ILE A 446 3.27 -32.78 5.61
C ILE A 446 3.60 -31.29 5.60
N LEU A 447 2.56 -30.45 5.46
CA LEU A 447 2.64 -29.01 5.65
C LEU A 447 1.83 -28.61 6.88
N VAL A 448 2.52 -28.06 7.88
CA VAL A 448 1.94 -27.55 9.13
C VAL A 448 1.77 -26.04 9.02
N GLY A 449 0.53 -25.56 8.97
CA GLY A 449 0.21 -24.13 8.93
C GLY A 449 -0.09 -23.60 10.34
N THR A 450 0.62 -22.54 10.73
CA THR A 450 0.40 -21.82 12.01
C THR A 450 0.01 -20.37 11.72
N ALA A 451 -0.67 -19.65 12.60
CA ALA A 451 -1.03 -18.24 12.33
C ALA A 451 0.04 -17.22 12.76
N SER A 452 1.01 -17.62 13.60
CA SER A 452 2.03 -16.71 14.13
C SER A 452 3.43 -17.34 14.18
N ILE A 453 4.47 -16.49 14.11
CA ILE A 453 5.88 -16.91 14.21
C ILE A 453 6.11 -17.60 15.56
N GLU A 454 5.54 -17.09 16.65
CA GLU A 454 5.63 -17.68 17.98
C GLU A 454 5.12 -19.13 18.00
N THR A 455 3.97 -19.39 17.37
CA THR A 455 3.39 -20.73 17.29
C THR A 455 4.21 -21.65 16.37
N SER A 456 4.80 -21.11 15.30
CA SER A 456 5.78 -21.84 14.47
C SER A 456 7.02 -22.25 15.26
N GLU A 457 7.59 -21.37 16.08
CA GLU A 457 8.75 -21.66 16.93
C GLU A 457 8.42 -22.65 18.06
N GLU A 458 7.23 -22.56 18.63
CA GLU A 458 6.73 -23.56 19.59
C GLU A 458 6.56 -24.95 18.96
N MET A 459 5.94 -25.01 17.77
CA MET A 459 5.77 -26.25 17.00
C MET A 459 7.13 -26.85 16.62
N SER A 460 8.07 -26.02 16.17
CA SER A 460 9.46 -26.39 15.86
C SER A 460 10.14 -27.02 17.08
N ARG A 461 10.10 -26.38 18.26
CA ARG A 461 10.67 -26.94 19.50
C ARG A 461 10.06 -28.30 19.86
N MET A 462 8.75 -28.46 19.69
CA MET A 462 8.07 -29.74 19.94
C MET A 462 8.51 -30.84 18.96
N LEU A 463 8.67 -30.51 17.67
CA LEU A 463 9.19 -31.44 16.67
C LEU A 463 10.65 -31.83 16.92
N GLN A 464 11.49 -30.88 17.35
CA GLN A 464 12.88 -31.15 17.76
C GLN A 464 12.92 -32.12 18.95
N LYS A 465 12.09 -31.89 19.97
CA LYS A 465 11.95 -32.78 21.13
C LYS A 465 11.50 -34.19 20.71
N ALA A 466 10.64 -34.29 19.70
CA ALA A 466 10.19 -35.54 19.11
C ALA A 466 11.20 -36.16 18.10
N LYS A 467 12.34 -35.52 17.85
CA LYS A 467 13.37 -35.92 16.87
C LYS A 467 12.83 -36.05 15.45
N ILE A 468 11.99 -35.10 15.04
CA ILE A 468 11.44 -35.01 13.69
C ILE A 468 12.18 -33.88 12.96
N GLU A 469 12.91 -34.23 11.90
CA GLU A 469 13.50 -33.25 10.99
C GLU A 469 12.40 -32.48 10.28
N HIS A 470 12.55 -31.15 10.24
CA HIS A 470 11.57 -30.26 9.64
C HIS A 470 12.23 -28.95 9.20
N GLN A 471 11.53 -28.21 8.35
CA GLN A 471 11.91 -26.89 7.88
C GLN A 471 10.87 -25.87 8.31
N VAL A 472 11.29 -24.64 8.62
CA VAL A 472 10.41 -23.56 9.10
C VAL A 472 10.46 -22.38 8.15
N LEU A 473 9.30 -21.86 7.79
CA LEU A 473 9.11 -20.74 6.88
C LEU A 473 8.38 -19.62 7.61
N ASN A 474 9.06 -18.49 7.78
CA ASN A 474 8.60 -17.37 8.62
C ASN A 474 8.28 -16.11 7.79
N ALA A 475 8.14 -16.23 6.46
CA ALA A 475 7.91 -15.13 5.53
C ALA A 475 9.01 -14.05 5.53
N LYS A 476 10.26 -14.44 5.80
CA LYS A 476 11.41 -13.51 5.86
C LYS A 476 12.30 -13.55 4.62
N PHE A 477 12.49 -14.74 4.05
CA PHE A 477 13.42 -14.93 2.92
C PHE A 477 12.69 -15.60 1.77
N HIS A 478 11.94 -14.82 0.99
CA HIS A 478 11.01 -15.36 -0.03
C HIS A 478 11.65 -16.35 -1.00
N GLU A 479 12.86 -16.07 -1.49
CA GLU A 479 13.57 -16.96 -2.42
C GLU A 479 13.95 -18.31 -1.78
N LYS A 480 14.59 -18.28 -0.59
CA LYS A 480 14.95 -19.50 0.14
C LYS A 480 13.71 -20.30 0.55
N GLU A 481 12.65 -19.60 0.94
CA GLU A 481 11.38 -20.23 1.30
C GLU A 481 10.71 -20.89 0.09
N ALA A 482 10.78 -20.27 -1.09
CA ALA A 482 10.31 -20.86 -2.34
C ALA A 482 11.08 -22.15 -2.68
N GLN A 483 12.40 -22.16 -2.53
CA GLN A 483 13.23 -23.36 -2.73
C GLN A 483 12.83 -24.49 -1.78
N ILE A 484 12.61 -24.18 -0.51
CA ILE A 484 12.13 -25.15 0.49
C ILE A 484 10.75 -25.70 0.09
N ILE A 485 9.80 -24.82 -0.24
CA ILE A 485 8.43 -25.21 -0.58
C ILE A 485 8.36 -26.07 -1.84
N ALA A 486 9.18 -25.77 -2.85
CA ALA A 486 9.25 -26.55 -4.09
C ALA A 486 9.64 -28.03 -3.80
N GLN A 487 10.37 -28.27 -2.71
CA GLN A 487 10.79 -29.62 -2.29
C GLN A 487 9.93 -30.21 -1.17
N ALA A 488 8.97 -29.47 -0.62
CA ALA A 488 8.12 -29.92 0.50
C ALA A 488 7.25 -31.14 0.15
N GLY A 489 7.01 -31.41 -1.13
CA GLY A 489 6.25 -32.57 -1.60
C GLY A 489 7.03 -33.90 -1.61
N ARG A 490 8.30 -33.92 -1.18
CA ARG A 490 9.10 -35.15 -1.12
C ARG A 490 8.62 -36.11 -0.01
N PRO A 491 8.74 -37.44 -0.21
CA PRO A 491 8.23 -38.42 0.75
C PRO A 491 8.74 -38.21 2.19
N GLY A 492 7.82 -38.08 3.14
CA GLY A 492 8.11 -37.93 4.58
C GLY A 492 8.68 -36.56 5.01
N THR A 493 8.67 -35.56 4.13
CA THR A 493 9.12 -34.20 4.45
C THR A 493 8.12 -33.50 5.35
N VAL A 494 8.61 -32.76 6.35
CA VAL A 494 7.79 -31.95 7.26
C VAL A 494 8.18 -30.48 7.11
N THR A 495 7.22 -29.64 6.75
CA THR A 495 7.45 -28.21 6.57
C THR A 495 6.45 -27.44 7.43
N ILE A 496 6.93 -26.48 8.21
CA ILE A 496 6.12 -25.53 8.98
C ILE A 496 6.06 -24.22 8.22
N ALA A 497 4.86 -23.70 7.98
CA ALA A 497 4.63 -22.41 7.36
C ALA A 497 3.87 -21.49 8.33
N THR A 498 4.47 -20.34 8.65
CA THR A 498 3.77 -19.26 9.33
C THR A 498 2.84 -18.53 8.36
N ASN A 499 1.57 -18.43 8.71
CA ASN A 499 0.49 -17.78 7.98
C ASN A 499 0.43 -18.26 6.51
N MET A 500 0.93 -17.45 5.59
CA MET A 500 0.97 -17.76 4.16
C MET A 500 2.41 -17.85 3.60
N ALA A 501 3.42 -18.12 4.45
CA ALA A 501 4.80 -18.31 3.99
C ALA A 501 4.87 -19.36 2.87
N GLY A 502 5.73 -19.13 1.89
CA GLY A 502 5.75 -19.96 0.67
C GLY A 502 4.62 -19.69 -0.33
N ARG A 503 4.00 -18.51 -0.30
CA ARG A 503 2.99 -18.10 -1.28
C ARG A 503 3.56 -17.99 -2.69
N GLY A 504 2.71 -18.31 -3.67
CA GLY A 504 3.05 -18.23 -5.09
C GLY A 504 3.93 -19.38 -5.59
N THR A 505 4.43 -20.24 -4.72
CA THR A 505 5.19 -21.45 -5.11
C THR A 505 4.35 -22.70 -4.97
N ASP A 506 4.42 -23.54 -6.01
CA ASP A 506 3.65 -24.78 -6.07
C ASP A 506 4.37 -25.95 -5.39
N ILE A 507 3.64 -26.73 -4.59
CA ILE A 507 4.17 -27.95 -3.95
C ILE A 507 3.93 -29.11 -4.91
N VAL A 508 4.99 -29.56 -5.58
CA VAL A 508 4.94 -30.70 -6.49
C VAL A 508 5.15 -31.99 -5.70
N LEU A 509 4.22 -32.93 -5.79
CA LEU A 509 4.35 -34.24 -5.14
C LEU A 509 5.56 -34.99 -5.71
N GLY A 510 6.45 -35.48 -4.85
CA GLY A 510 7.73 -36.09 -5.23
C GLY A 510 8.93 -35.11 -5.27
N GLY A 511 8.69 -33.81 -5.08
CA GLY A 511 9.69 -32.73 -5.20
C GLY A 511 9.65 -32.05 -6.58
N ASN A 512 10.40 -30.95 -6.75
CA ASN A 512 10.54 -30.29 -8.05
C ASN A 512 11.76 -30.84 -8.79
N TRP A 513 11.55 -31.60 -9.87
CA TRP A 513 12.61 -32.17 -10.69
C TRP A 513 13.32 -31.14 -11.57
N GLU A 514 12.64 -30.04 -11.95
CA GLU A 514 13.25 -28.95 -12.73
C GLU A 514 14.33 -28.24 -11.91
N ALA A 515 14.03 -27.98 -10.63
CA ALA A 515 15.01 -27.43 -9.69
C ALA A 515 16.21 -28.36 -9.46
N GLU A 516 16.00 -29.69 -9.48
CA GLU A 516 17.11 -30.66 -9.39
C GLU A 516 18.01 -30.63 -10.65
N VAL A 517 17.42 -30.34 -11.82
CA VAL A 517 18.17 -30.14 -13.08
C VAL A 517 18.95 -28.82 -13.04
N GLU A 518 18.35 -27.73 -12.58
CA GLU A 518 19.02 -26.43 -12.42
C GLU A 518 20.21 -26.53 -11.45
N GLU A 519 20.02 -27.18 -10.29
CA GLU A 519 21.10 -27.40 -9.32
C GLU A 519 22.25 -28.24 -9.91
N LEU A 520 21.94 -29.23 -10.75
CA LEU A 520 22.94 -30.01 -11.48
C LEU A 520 23.71 -29.12 -12.47
N GLN A 521 23.01 -28.27 -13.22
CA GLN A 521 23.61 -27.37 -14.20
C GLN A 521 24.53 -26.35 -13.55
N GLU A 522 24.10 -25.74 -12.43
CA GLU A 522 24.92 -24.80 -11.67
C GLU A 522 26.17 -25.48 -11.10
N ARG A 523 26.02 -26.68 -10.54
CA ARG A 523 27.13 -27.44 -9.95
C ARG A 523 28.17 -27.84 -11.00
N GLU A 524 27.74 -28.19 -12.21
CA GLU A 524 28.64 -28.64 -13.28
C GLU A 524 29.06 -27.53 -14.25
N GLY A 525 28.45 -26.35 -14.19
CA GLY A 525 28.72 -25.22 -15.06
C GLY A 525 28.43 -25.51 -16.55
N ARG A 526 27.53 -26.45 -16.84
CA ARG A 526 27.12 -26.86 -18.18
C ARG A 526 25.63 -27.21 -18.22
N GLU A 527 25.05 -27.21 -19.42
CA GLU A 527 23.70 -27.76 -19.61
C GLU A 527 23.67 -29.27 -19.29
N ALA A 528 22.56 -29.70 -18.70
CA ALA A 528 22.31 -31.10 -18.39
C ALA A 528 22.04 -31.89 -19.68
N SER A 529 22.68 -33.04 -19.83
CA SER A 529 22.43 -33.95 -20.95
C SER A 529 21.03 -34.56 -20.85
N LYS A 530 20.50 -35.02 -21.98
CA LYS A 530 19.17 -35.64 -22.01
C LYS A 530 19.09 -36.88 -21.13
N GLU A 531 20.15 -37.69 -21.09
CA GLU A 531 20.23 -38.86 -20.22
C GLU A 531 20.17 -38.50 -18.72
N GLU A 532 20.78 -37.38 -18.31
CA GLU A 532 20.75 -36.92 -16.92
C GLU A 532 19.36 -36.42 -16.52
N ILE A 533 18.70 -35.66 -17.40
CA ILE A 533 17.33 -35.17 -17.18
C ILE A 533 16.36 -36.35 -17.08
N ASP A 534 16.49 -37.34 -17.97
CA ASP A 534 15.63 -38.53 -17.96
C ASP A 534 15.84 -39.37 -16.68
N ALA A 535 17.08 -39.49 -16.19
CA ALA A 535 17.38 -40.17 -14.93
C ALA A 535 16.73 -39.46 -13.72
N ILE A 536 16.83 -38.14 -13.62
CA ILE A 536 16.20 -37.34 -12.55
C ILE A 536 14.67 -37.50 -12.60
N LYS A 537 14.07 -37.43 -13.80
CA LYS A 537 12.62 -37.64 -13.98
C LYS A 537 12.17 -39.02 -13.55
N ASP A 538 12.94 -40.06 -13.83
CA ASP A 538 12.60 -41.43 -13.45
C ASP A 538 12.71 -41.67 -11.94
N GLU A 539 13.67 -41.03 -11.25
CA GLU A 539 13.70 -41.01 -9.79
C GLU A 539 12.52 -40.23 -9.20
N TRP A 540 12.20 -39.07 -9.78
CA TRP A 540 11.06 -38.27 -9.36
C TRP A 540 9.75 -39.05 -9.49
N LYS A 541 9.53 -39.78 -10.59
CA LYS A 541 8.32 -40.62 -10.77
C LYS A 541 8.14 -41.63 -9.63
N LYS A 542 9.21 -42.31 -9.23
CA LYS A 542 9.15 -43.27 -8.09
C LYS A 542 8.78 -42.58 -6.78
N ARG A 543 9.35 -41.39 -6.52
CA ARG A 543 9.01 -40.57 -5.34
C ARG A 543 7.55 -40.12 -5.41
N HIS A 544 7.11 -39.65 -6.57
CA HIS A 544 5.76 -39.18 -6.82
C HIS A 544 4.72 -40.29 -6.59
N GLU A 545 4.93 -41.49 -7.13
CA GLU A 545 4.07 -42.66 -6.89
C GLU A 545 3.97 -43.00 -5.41
N THR A 546 5.11 -43.02 -4.69
CA THR A 546 5.14 -43.24 -3.24
C THR A 546 4.27 -42.23 -2.48
N VAL A 547 4.32 -40.96 -2.88
CA VAL A 547 3.54 -39.90 -2.25
C VAL A 547 2.04 -40.04 -2.55
N ILE A 548 1.68 -40.39 -3.79
CA ILE A 548 0.28 -40.65 -4.17
C ILE A 548 -0.29 -41.82 -3.37
N GLU A 549 0.44 -42.93 -3.26
CA GLU A 549 0.04 -44.10 -2.47
C GLU A 549 -0.10 -43.78 -0.97
N ALA A 550 0.72 -42.86 -0.46
CA ALA A 550 0.63 -42.36 0.91
C ALA A 550 -0.57 -41.43 1.16
N GLY A 551 -1.39 -41.12 0.14
CA GLY A 551 -2.56 -40.25 0.23
C GLY A 551 -2.30 -38.79 -0.16
N GLY A 552 -1.14 -38.49 -0.76
CA GLY A 552 -0.75 -37.16 -1.20
C GLY A 552 -0.30 -36.24 -0.06
N LEU A 553 -0.33 -34.93 -0.32
CA LEU A 553 0.08 -33.92 0.66
C LEU A 553 -0.92 -33.83 1.82
N HIS A 554 -0.41 -33.89 3.05
CA HIS A 554 -1.18 -33.75 4.28
C HIS A 554 -1.03 -32.33 4.83
N ILE A 555 -2.15 -31.63 4.99
CA ILE A 555 -2.21 -30.28 5.53
C ILE A 555 -2.72 -30.33 6.97
N ILE A 556 -1.93 -29.80 7.89
CA ILE A 556 -2.28 -29.67 9.31
C ILE A 556 -2.37 -28.18 9.65
N GLY A 557 -3.58 -27.70 9.95
CA GLY A 557 -3.76 -26.36 10.54
C GLY A 557 -3.67 -26.43 12.06
N THR A 558 -2.80 -25.65 12.68
CA THR A 558 -2.63 -25.65 14.15
C THR A 558 -3.59 -24.70 14.88
N GLU A 559 -4.30 -23.88 14.12
CA GLU A 559 -5.33 -22.96 14.57
C GLU A 559 -6.18 -22.50 13.37
N ARG A 560 -7.27 -21.78 13.64
CA ARG A 560 -8.10 -21.13 12.63
C ARG A 560 -7.68 -19.68 12.48
N HIS A 561 -7.55 -19.22 11.25
CA HIS A 561 -7.31 -17.80 10.99
C HIS A 561 -8.58 -16.97 11.25
N GLU A 562 -8.43 -15.66 11.33
CA GLU A 562 -9.56 -14.73 11.44
C GLU A 562 -10.54 -14.85 10.27
N SER A 563 -10.02 -15.20 9.09
CA SER A 563 -10.80 -15.41 7.88
C SER A 563 -10.78 -16.86 7.43
N ARG A 564 -11.96 -17.36 7.04
CA ARG A 564 -12.12 -18.70 6.44
C ARG A 564 -11.36 -18.81 5.13
N ARG A 565 -11.18 -17.70 4.42
CA ARG A 565 -10.46 -17.61 3.16
C ARG A 565 -9.03 -18.12 3.30
N ILE A 566 -8.30 -17.63 4.30
CA ILE A 566 -6.91 -18.00 4.58
C ILE A 566 -6.81 -19.49 4.94
N ASP A 567 -7.74 -20.01 5.74
CA ASP A 567 -7.81 -21.45 6.01
C ASP A 567 -7.99 -22.26 4.72
N ASN A 568 -8.85 -21.79 3.81
CA ASN A 568 -9.10 -22.48 2.53
C ASN A 568 -7.91 -22.41 1.59
N GLN A 569 -7.11 -21.33 1.63
CA GLN A 569 -5.85 -21.24 0.90
C GLN A 569 -4.83 -22.25 1.42
N LEU A 570 -4.72 -22.40 2.75
CA LEU A 570 -3.87 -23.43 3.37
C LEU A 570 -4.32 -24.84 2.92
N ARG A 571 -5.63 -25.14 2.99
CA ARG A 571 -6.17 -26.41 2.46
C ARG A 571 -5.86 -26.59 0.97
N GLY A 572 -5.97 -25.52 0.20
CA GLY A 572 -5.71 -25.45 -1.25
C GLY A 572 -4.27 -25.78 -1.67
N ARG A 573 -3.35 -25.90 -0.71
CA ARG A 573 -1.99 -26.41 -0.98
C ARG A 573 -1.98 -27.88 -1.34
N ALA A 574 -2.95 -28.68 -0.87
CA ALA A 574 -3.10 -30.10 -1.22
C ALA A 574 -4.18 -30.37 -2.28
N GLY A 575 -4.04 -31.50 -2.96
CA GLY A 575 -4.98 -32.04 -3.95
C GLY A 575 -5.17 -31.18 -5.20
N ARG A 576 -4.05 -30.69 -5.74
CA ARG A 576 -4.00 -29.86 -6.96
C ARG A 576 -4.07 -30.73 -8.20
N GLN A 577 -4.63 -30.21 -9.30
CA GLN A 577 -4.81 -30.97 -10.55
C GLN A 577 -5.39 -32.39 -10.35
N GLY A 578 -6.29 -32.54 -9.38
CA GLY A 578 -6.95 -33.81 -9.07
C GLY A 578 -6.11 -34.81 -8.28
N ASP A 579 -4.95 -34.41 -7.77
CA ASP A 579 -4.12 -35.22 -6.86
C ASP A 579 -4.88 -35.59 -5.57
N PRO A 580 -4.52 -36.71 -4.93
CA PRO A 580 -4.98 -36.99 -3.58
C PRO A 580 -4.38 -36.00 -2.59
N GLY A 581 -5.03 -35.85 -1.44
CA GLY A 581 -4.54 -35.02 -0.35
C GLY A 581 -5.48 -35.07 0.82
N VAL A 582 -4.98 -34.72 1.99
CA VAL A 582 -5.75 -34.72 3.25
C VAL A 582 -5.57 -33.39 3.93
N THR A 583 -6.64 -32.82 4.48
CA THR A 583 -6.56 -31.62 5.32
C THR A 583 -7.29 -31.81 6.63
N ARG A 584 -6.69 -31.32 7.73
CA ARG A 584 -7.29 -31.33 9.06
C ARG A 584 -6.82 -30.13 9.87
N PHE A 585 -7.70 -29.58 10.69
CA PHE A 585 -7.37 -28.51 11.63
C PHE A 585 -7.47 -29.02 13.06
N TYR A 586 -6.52 -28.59 13.89
CA TYR A 586 -6.39 -28.89 15.30
C TYR A 586 -6.57 -27.58 16.06
N LEU A 587 -7.51 -27.54 16.99
CA LEU A 587 -7.92 -26.32 17.70
C LEU A 587 -7.93 -26.54 19.20
N SER A 588 -7.76 -25.46 19.93
CA SER A 588 -7.83 -25.40 21.39
C SER A 588 -8.81 -24.31 21.82
N LEU A 589 -9.47 -24.49 22.97
CA LEU A 589 -10.28 -23.42 23.58
C LEU A 589 -9.46 -22.22 24.05
N GLU A 590 -8.14 -22.39 24.18
CA GLU A 590 -7.18 -21.35 24.53
C GLU A 590 -6.66 -20.57 23.31
N ASP A 591 -6.96 -21.02 22.09
CA ASP A 591 -6.56 -20.33 20.86
C ASP A 591 -7.22 -18.94 20.78
N ASN A 592 -6.51 -17.98 20.16
CA ASN A 592 -6.93 -16.58 20.12
C ASN A 592 -8.36 -16.38 19.58
N LEU A 593 -8.70 -17.05 18.46
CA LEU A 593 -10.04 -16.97 17.87
C LEU A 593 -11.13 -17.44 18.85
N MET A 594 -10.87 -18.53 19.58
CA MET A 594 -11.80 -19.08 20.56
C MET A 594 -11.89 -18.18 21.79
N ARG A 595 -10.78 -17.65 22.30
CA ARG A 595 -10.76 -16.74 23.44
C ARG A 595 -11.56 -15.45 23.20
N ILE A 596 -11.49 -14.90 21.98
CA ILE A 596 -12.13 -13.62 21.65
C ILE A 596 -13.62 -13.81 21.31
N PHE A 597 -14.01 -14.94 20.69
CA PHE A 597 -15.33 -15.07 20.07
C PHE A 597 -16.16 -16.28 20.52
N ALA A 598 -15.59 -17.26 21.24
CA ALA A 598 -16.39 -18.29 21.85
C ALA A 598 -17.12 -17.70 23.07
N SER A 599 -18.45 -17.83 23.09
CA SER A 599 -19.23 -17.36 24.24
C SER A 599 -18.87 -18.18 25.48
N ASP A 600 -18.90 -17.56 26.67
CA ASP A 600 -18.69 -18.24 27.96
C ASP A 600 -19.56 -19.49 28.10
N ARG A 601 -20.72 -19.49 27.45
CA ARG A 601 -21.65 -20.63 27.36
C ARG A 601 -21.07 -21.85 26.65
N VAL A 602 -20.27 -21.67 25.59
CA VAL A 602 -19.61 -22.77 24.86
C VAL A 602 -18.49 -23.36 25.72
N LYS A 603 -17.68 -22.51 26.35
CA LYS A 603 -16.61 -22.91 27.26
C LYS A 603 -17.15 -23.71 28.45
N ASN A 604 -18.21 -23.20 29.09
CA ASN A 604 -18.86 -23.87 30.23
C ASN A 604 -19.55 -25.18 29.83
N PHE A 605 -20.17 -25.24 28.65
CA PHE A 605 -20.79 -26.47 28.13
C PHE A 605 -19.74 -27.57 27.85
N MET A 606 -18.58 -27.20 27.30
CA MET A 606 -17.50 -28.15 27.01
C MET A 606 -16.79 -28.64 28.28
N GLN A 607 -16.60 -27.78 29.28
CA GLN A 607 -16.11 -28.20 30.59
C GLN A 607 -17.09 -29.15 31.31
N MET A 608 -18.39 -28.93 31.14
CA MET A 608 -19.45 -29.77 31.74
C MET A 608 -19.58 -31.15 31.07
N LEU A 609 -19.08 -31.31 29.84
CA LEU A 609 -19.01 -32.59 29.12
C LEU A 609 -17.96 -33.56 29.69
N GLY A 610 -17.09 -33.10 30.61
CA GLY A 610 -16.18 -33.99 31.34
C GLY A 610 -15.11 -34.65 30.46
N MET A 611 -14.61 -33.94 29.43
CA MET A 611 -13.55 -34.44 28.55
C MET A 611 -12.31 -34.85 29.35
N GLU A 612 -11.80 -36.06 29.09
CA GLU A 612 -10.53 -36.51 29.66
C GLU A 612 -9.34 -36.00 28.84
N ARG A 613 -8.15 -35.97 29.44
CA ARG A 613 -6.92 -35.49 28.77
C ARG A 613 -6.67 -36.33 27.51
N GLY A 614 -6.51 -35.66 26.37
CA GLY A 614 -6.24 -36.29 25.08
C GLY A 614 -7.49 -36.66 24.26
N GLU A 615 -8.69 -36.46 24.80
CA GLU A 615 -9.93 -36.60 24.02
C GLU A 615 -10.16 -35.33 23.18
N ALA A 616 -10.54 -35.51 21.92
CA ALA A 616 -10.89 -34.42 21.01
C ALA A 616 -12.39 -34.44 20.71
N ILE A 617 -13.01 -33.26 20.63
CA ILE A 617 -14.36 -33.16 20.09
C ILE A 617 -14.27 -33.11 18.56
N GLU A 618 -14.75 -34.16 17.91
CA GLU A 618 -14.94 -34.21 16.46
C GLU A 618 -16.44 -34.19 16.13
N HIS A 619 -17.01 -33.01 15.87
CA HIS A 619 -18.42 -32.91 15.48
C HIS A 619 -18.70 -31.72 14.57
N ARG A 620 -19.50 -31.96 13.51
CA ARG A 620 -19.90 -30.93 12.53
C ARG A 620 -20.51 -29.67 13.15
N MET A 621 -21.21 -29.80 14.28
CA MET A 621 -21.80 -28.66 14.99
C MET A 621 -20.73 -27.68 15.50
N VAL A 622 -19.59 -28.19 15.95
CA VAL A 622 -18.50 -27.37 16.50
C VAL A 622 -17.79 -26.62 15.37
N SER A 623 -17.44 -27.30 14.28
CA SER A 623 -16.89 -26.66 13.07
C SER A 623 -17.84 -25.57 12.53
N ASN A 624 -19.15 -25.82 12.52
CA ASN A 624 -20.13 -24.80 12.10
C ASN A 624 -20.21 -23.60 13.06
N ALA A 625 -20.00 -23.80 14.36
CA ALA A 625 -19.97 -22.71 15.35
C ALA A 625 -18.72 -21.83 15.18
N ILE A 626 -17.57 -22.45 14.92
CA ILE A 626 -16.31 -21.75 14.61
C ILE A 626 -16.44 -20.97 13.31
N GLU A 627 -17.04 -21.55 12.26
CA GLU A 627 -17.28 -20.85 11.00
C GLU A 627 -18.15 -19.60 11.21
N LYS A 628 -19.16 -19.66 12.10
CA LYS A 628 -19.97 -18.49 12.45
C LYS A 628 -19.17 -17.44 13.22
N ALA A 629 -18.22 -17.83 14.06
CA ALA A 629 -17.33 -16.92 14.75
C ALA A 629 -16.44 -16.19 13.73
N GLN A 630 -15.77 -16.92 12.82
CA GLN A 630 -14.96 -16.33 11.74
C GLN A 630 -15.75 -15.31 10.91
N ARG A 631 -16.99 -15.64 10.50
CA ARG A 631 -17.85 -14.69 9.75
C ARG A 631 -18.15 -13.39 10.53
N ARG A 632 -18.22 -13.43 11.86
CA ARG A 632 -18.38 -12.21 12.66
C ARG A 632 -17.10 -11.39 12.69
N VAL A 633 -15.93 -12.03 12.75
CA VAL A 633 -14.64 -11.35 12.67
C VAL A 633 -14.46 -10.70 11.29
N GLU A 634 -14.76 -11.44 10.22
CA GLU A 634 -14.75 -10.94 8.85
C GLU A 634 -15.70 -9.74 8.68
N GLY A 635 -16.94 -9.82 9.20
CA GLY A 635 -17.88 -8.69 9.19
C GLY A 635 -17.35 -7.46 9.92
N ARG A 636 -16.75 -7.62 11.10
CA ARG A 636 -16.11 -6.52 11.83
C ARG A 636 -14.95 -5.90 11.04
N ASN A 637 -14.09 -6.73 10.45
CA ASN A 637 -12.96 -6.27 9.65
C ASN A 637 -13.44 -5.53 8.38
N PHE A 638 -14.52 -6.01 7.76
CA PHE A 638 -15.18 -5.33 6.65
C PHE A 638 -15.71 -3.96 7.08
N ASP A 639 -16.38 -3.85 8.23
CA ASP A 639 -16.90 -2.56 8.72
C ASP A 639 -15.77 -1.55 8.97
N ILE A 640 -14.63 -1.99 9.52
CA ILE A 640 -13.43 -1.15 9.71
C ILE A 640 -12.89 -0.64 8.36
N ARG A 641 -12.70 -1.55 7.39
CA ARG A 641 -12.22 -1.17 6.05
C ARG A 641 -13.18 -0.22 5.34
N LYS A 642 -14.48 -0.49 5.45
CA LYS A 642 -15.53 0.35 4.89
C LYS A 642 -15.48 1.74 5.49
N GLN A 643 -15.37 1.87 6.81
CA GLN A 643 -15.24 3.17 7.47
C GLN A 643 -13.98 3.91 7.00
N LEU A 644 -12.84 3.23 6.90
CA LEU A 644 -11.59 3.83 6.39
C LEU A 644 -11.75 4.33 4.95
N LEU A 645 -12.34 3.52 4.07
CA LEU A 645 -12.63 3.91 2.68
C LEU A 645 -13.57 5.11 2.61
N GLU A 646 -14.60 5.17 3.45
CA GLU A 646 -15.57 6.26 3.42
C GLU A 646 -14.97 7.62 3.80
N TYR A 647 -13.96 7.65 4.70
CA TYR A 647 -13.20 8.86 5.00
C TYR A 647 -12.20 9.20 3.87
N ASP A 648 -11.50 8.20 3.33
CA ASP A 648 -10.57 8.41 2.22
C ASP A 648 -11.28 8.81 0.92
N ASP A 649 -12.52 8.39 0.67
CA ASP A 649 -13.31 8.81 -0.50
C ASP A 649 -13.44 10.34 -0.55
N VAL A 650 -13.68 10.98 0.60
CA VAL A 650 -13.77 12.45 0.69
C VAL A 650 -12.42 13.10 0.39
N ALA A 651 -11.33 12.58 0.97
CA ALA A 651 -9.98 13.08 0.69
C ALA A 651 -9.57 12.81 -0.77
N ASN A 652 -10.02 11.70 -1.35
CA ASN A 652 -9.72 11.30 -2.72
C ASN A 652 -10.43 12.18 -3.75
N ASP A 653 -11.70 12.56 -3.52
CA ASP A 653 -12.40 13.52 -4.37
C ASP A 653 -11.63 14.85 -4.45
N GLN A 654 -11.14 15.35 -3.32
CA GLN A 654 -10.32 16.57 -3.26
C GLN A 654 -8.96 16.36 -3.96
N ARG A 655 -8.30 15.24 -3.68
CA ARG A 655 -7.01 14.86 -4.28
C ARG A 655 -7.10 14.80 -5.80
N GLN A 656 -8.17 14.24 -6.36
CA GLN A 656 -8.37 14.18 -7.81
C GLN A 656 -8.41 15.58 -8.44
N VAL A 657 -9.10 16.52 -7.80
CA VAL A 657 -9.15 17.91 -8.26
C VAL A 657 -7.75 18.54 -8.23
N ILE A 658 -7.05 18.42 -7.09
CA ILE A 658 -5.70 18.96 -6.94
C ILE A 658 -4.72 18.34 -7.93
N TYR A 659 -4.74 17.02 -8.11
CA TYR A 659 -3.85 16.32 -9.03
C TYR A 659 -4.17 16.66 -10.49
N SER A 660 -5.45 16.81 -10.86
CA SER A 660 -5.83 17.28 -12.21
C SER A 660 -5.27 18.67 -12.48
N GLN A 661 -5.52 19.62 -11.57
CA GLN A 661 -5.02 20.99 -11.69
C GLN A 661 -3.49 21.01 -11.75
N ARG A 662 -2.82 20.25 -10.88
CA ARG A 662 -1.36 20.13 -10.87
C ARG A 662 -0.81 19.57 -12.18
N ASN A 663 -1.47 18.58 -12.77
CA ASN A 663 -1.11 18.01 -14.07
C ASN A 663 -1.29 19.02 -15.20
N GLU A 664 -2.41 19.74 -15.22
CA GLU A 664 -2.67 20.81 -16.18
C GLU A 664 -1.60 21.90 -16.08
N LEU A 665 -1.23 22.32 -14.86
CA LEU A 665 -0.16 23.30 -14.63
C LEU A 665 1.21 22.80 -15.09
N LEU A 666 1.53 21.52 -14.87
CA LEU A 666 2.80 20.92 -15.31
C LEU A 666 2.89 20.78 -16.84
N GLU A 667 1.76 20.64 -17.53
CA GLU A 667 1.68 20.46 -18.98
C GLU A 667 1.47 21.79 -19.74
N ALA A 668 1.01 22.84 -19.08
CA ALA A 668 0.76 24.14 -19.68
C ALA A 668 2.06 24.88 -20.04
N ASP A 669 2.10 25.43 -21.25
CA ASP A 669 3.20 26.29 -21.71
C ASP A 669 3.21 27.65 -20.99
N SER A 670 2.03 28.23 -20.72
CA SER A 670 1.82 29.47 -19.96
C SER A 670 0.52 29.41 -19.17
N ILE A 671 0.49 30.10 -18.03
CA ILE A 671 -0.68 30.24 -17.16
C ILE A 671 -1.06 31.70 -16.90
N SER A 672 -0.52 32.65 -17.68
CA SER A 672 -0.66 34.09 -17.43
C SER A 672 -2.12 34.59 -17.49
N ASP A 673 -2.97 33.96 -18.31
CA ASP A 673 -4.41 34.25 -18.36
C ASP A 673 -5.10 33.82 -17.06
N THR A 674 -4.73 32.64 -16.52
CA THR A 674 -5.22 32.15 -15.24
C THR A 674 -4.77 33.06 -14.09
N ILE A 675 -3.50 33.49 -14.08
CA ILE A 675 -2.99 34.44 -13.09
C ILE A 675 -3.71 35.80 -13.18
N THR A 676 -4.02 36.26 -14.39
CA THR A 676 -4.79 37.50 -14.59
C THR A 676 -6.20 37.39 -14.01
N ALA A 677 -6.91 36.28 -14.26
CA ALA A 677 -8.22 36.04 -13.69
C ALA A 677 -8.17 35.92 -12.15
N ILE A 678 -7.19 35.20 -11.60
CA ILE A 678 -6.99 35.06 -10.16
C ILE A 678 -6.68 36.41 -9.51
N ARG A 679 -5.85 37.25 -10.15
CA ARG A 679 -5.56 38.60 -9.67
C ARG A 679 -6.83 39.45 -9.62
N ASP A 680 -7.64 39.40 -10.68
CA ASP A 680 -8.91 40.14 -10.72
C ASP A 680 -9.82 39.72 -9.57
N ASP A 681 -9.98 38.41 -9.33
CA ASP A 681 -10.73 37.88 -8.19
C ASP A 681 -10.21 38.43 -6.84
N VAL A 682 -8.90 38.31 -6.58
CA VAL A 682 -8.26 38.73 -5.32
C VAL A 682 -8.42 40.23 -5.09
N VAL A 683 -8.19 41.05 -6.12
CA VAL A 683 -8.35 42.51 -6.04
C VAL A 683 -9.82 42.86 -5.76
N ASN A 684 -10.76 42.20 -6.42
CA ASN A 684 -12.19 42.44 -6.20
C ASN A 684 -12.66 42.03 -4.80
N GLU A 685 -12.13 40.95 -4.25
CA GLU A 685 -12.41 40.50 -2.88
C GLU A 685 -11.85 41.49 -1.84
N LEU A 686 -10.61 41.92 -2.05
CA LEU A 686 -9.95 42.92 -1.20
C LEU A 686 -10.73 44.24 -1.19
N ILE A 687 -11.16 44.71 -2.36
CA ILE A 687 -12.04 45.89 -2.47
C ILE A 687 -13.34 45.65 -1.73
N SER A 688 -14.01 44.50 -1.94
CA SER A 688 -15.33 44.24 -1.34
C SER A 688 -15.31 44.14 0.19
N THR A 689 -14.17 43.78 0.77
CA THR A 689 -13.99 43.69 2.22
C THR A 689 -13.98 45.08 2.88
N HIS A 690 -13.40 46.08 2.21
CA HIS A 690 -13.26 47.45 2.74
C HIS A 690 -14.23 48.46 2.13
N VAL A 691 -14.74 48.15 0.94
CA VAL A 691 -15.70 48.92 0.15
C VAL A 691 -16.85 47.95 -0.21
N PRO A 692 -17.81 47.73 0.71
CA PRO A 692 -18.86 46.74 0.49
C PRO A 692 -19.68 47.06 -0.77
N PRO A 693 -20.12 46.06 -1.54
CA PRO A 693 -20.92 46.31 -2.74
C PRO A 693 -22.22 47.07 -2.39
N GLN A 694 -22.61 48.03 -3.23
CA GLN A 694 -23.83 48.84 -3.03
C GLN A 694 -23.85 49.66 -1.72
N SER A 695 -22.68 49.97 -1.14
CA SER A 695 -22.55 50.80 0.05
C SER A 695 -22.39 52.29 -0.27
N VAL A 696 -22.56 53.12 0.76
CA VAL A 696 -22.29 54.57 0.72
C VAL A 696 -20.86 54.85 1.17
N GLU A 697 -20.29 55.98 0.74
CA GLU A 697 -18.91 56.39 1.03
C GLU A 697 -18.55 56.36 2.52
N GLU A 698 -19.51 56.63 3.42
CA GLU A 698 -19.26 56.62 4.87
C GLU A 698 -18.99 55.22 5.44
N GLN A 699 -19.28 54.16 4.68
CA GLN A 699 -19.03 52.77 5.07
C GLN A 699 -17.68 52.25 4.55
N TRP A 700 -16.93 53.06 3.79
CA TRP A 700 -15.68 52.64 3.16
C TRP A 700 -14.50 52.83 4.10
N ASP A 701 -13.67 51.80 4.25
CA ASP A 701 -12.40 51.85 4.97
C ASP A 701 -11.22 51.98 4.00
N ILE A 702 -11.11 53.16 3.40
CA ILE A 702 -10.06 53.46 2.41
C ILE A 702 -8.63 53.38 3.00
N PRO A 703 -8.34 53.88 4.21
CA PRO A 703 -7.00 53.77 4.79
C PRO A 703 -6.54 52.32 4.93
N THR A 704 -7.42 51.42 5.39
CA THR A 704 -7.09 49.99 5.51
C THR A 704 -6.94 49.35 4.13
N LEU A 705 -7.77 49.71 3.15
CA LEU A 705 -7.65 49.25 1.77
C LEU A 705 -6.29 49.62 1.15
N GLU A 706 -5.85 50.88 1.27
CA GLU A 706 -4.53 51.31 0.77
C GLU A 706 -3.38 50.54 1.45
N GLN A 707 -3.49 50.32 2.76
CA GLN A 707 -2.49 49.54 3.50
C GLN A 707 -2.42 48.08 3.02
N GLN A 708 -3.56 47.44 2.79
CA GLN A 708 -3.58 46.05 2.31
C GLN A 708 -3.16 45.92 0.84
N LEU A 709 -3.54 46.85 -0.03
CA LEU A 709 -3.04 46.91 -1.41
C LEU A 709 -1.51 47.02 -1.45
N ALA A 710 -0.92 47.80 -0.54
CA ALA A 710 0.53 47.90 -0.42
C ALA A 710 1.15 46.61 0.15
N ALA A 711 0.54 46.00 1.16
CA ALA A 711 1.09 44.81 1.84
C ALA A 711 0.96 43.52 1.02
N GLU A 712 -0.13 43.35 0.27
CA GLU A 712 -0.43 42.13 -0.49
C GLU A 712 0.04 42.25 -1.94
N LEU A 713 -0.15 43.40 -2.59
CA LEU A 713 0.16 43.60 -4.01
C LEU A 713 1.40 44.44 -4.25
N GLY A 714 2.02 45.01 -3.20
CA GLY A 714 3.13 45.95 -3.37
C GLY A 714 2.72 47.25 -4.09
N LEU A 715 1.42 47.57 -4.14
CA LEU A 715 0.88 48.70 -4.88
C LEU A 715 0.58 49.87 -3.95
N GLN A 716 1.24 51.00 -4.18
CA GLN A 716 0.92 52.26 -3.51
C GLN A 716 -0.07 53.05 -4.36
N LEU A 717 -1.37 52.81 -4.15
CA LEU A 717 -2.44 53.52 -4.82
C LEU A 717 -3.01 54.62 -3.91
N PRO A 718 -3.03 55.90 -4.31
CA PRO A 718 -3.60 56.98 -3.51
C PRO A 718 -5.12 57.06 -3.72
N VAL A 719 -5.83 56.03 -3.27
CA VAL A 719 -7.29 55.88 -3.43
C VAL A 719 -8.05 57.02 -2.77
N GLN A 720 -7.65 57.44 -1.56
CA GLN A 720 -8.28 58.56 -0.86
C GLN A 720 -8.14 59.86 -1.67
N GLN A 721 -6.95 60.08 -2.26
CA GLN A 721 -6.72 61.25 -3.09
C GLN A 721 -7.62 61.24 -4.34
N TRP A 722 -7.83 60.07 -4.96
CA TRP A 722 -8.74 59.95 -6.11
C TRP A 722 -10.17 60.33 -5.75
N LEU A 723 -10.66 59.92 -4.59
CA LEU A 723 -12.00 60.25 -4.12
C LEU A 723 -12.15 61.74 -3.76
N ASP A 724 -11.10 62.34 -3.19
CA ASP A 724 -11.08 63.77 -2.86
C ASP A 724 -11.07 64.64 -4.13
N GLU A 725 -10.40 64.20 -5.20
CA GLU A 725 -10.25 64.92 -6.47
C GLU A 725 -11.43 64.72 -7.42
N ASP A 726 -12.04 63.54 -7.45
CA ASP A 726 -13.13 63.18 -8.38
C ASP A 726 -14.37 62.65 -7.65
N ARG A 727 -15.35 63.55 -7.50
CA ARG A 727 -16.66 63.24 -6.88
C ARG A 727 -17.59 62.40 -7.77
N THR A 728 -17.17 62.00 -8.96
CA THR A 728 -17.94 61.10 -9.84
C THR A 728 -17.56 59.64 -9.64
N LEU A 729 -16.50 59.36 -8.86
CA LEU A 729 -16.11 58.01 -8.48
C LEU A 729 -17.12 57.45 -7.47
N HIS A 730 -17.86 56.44 -7.92
CA HIS A 730 -18.73 55.61 -7.09
C HIS A 730 -18.13 54.20 -7.01
N GLU A 731 -18.69 53.32 -6.17
CA GLU A 731 -18.14 51.99 -5.91
C GLU A 731 -17.71 51.23 -7.19
N GLU A 732 -18.59 51.11 -8.19
CA GLU A 732 -18.25 50.44 -9.46
C GLU A 732 -17.11 51.11 -10.25
N SER A 733 -17.06 52.44 -10.35
CA SER A 733 -16.03 53.14 -11.13
C SER A 733 -14.70 53.21 -10.40
N LEU A 734 -14.72 53.29 -9.07
CA LEU A 734 -13.53 53.15 -8.24
C LEU A 734 -12.95 51.74 -8.35
N ARG A 735 -13.80 50.71 -8.23
CA ARG A 735 -13.42 49.30 -8.39
C ARG A 735 -12.74 49.06 -9.73
N ALA A 736 -13.36 49.50 -10.82
CA ALA A 736 -12.80 49.36 -12.17
C ALA A 736 -11.41 50.02 -12.29
N LYS A 737 -11.24 51.22 -11.70
CA LYS A 737 -9.96 51.94 -11.70
C LYS A 737 -8.87 51.19 -10.92
N ILE A 738 -9.17 50.67 -9.74
CA ILE A 738 -8.19 49.91 -8.93
C ILE A 738 -7.77 48.63 -9.66
N VAL A 739 -8.72 47.91 -10.26
CA VAL A 739 -8.45 46.70 -11.05
C VAL A 739 -7.55 47.01 -12.26
N GLU A 740 -7.86 48.09 -13.00
CA GLU A 740 -7.06 48.52 -14.15
C GLU A 740 -5.62 48.88 -13.76
N GLU A 741 -5.44 49.67 -12.70
CA GLU A 741 -4.12 50.05 -12.19
C GLU A 741 -3.32 48.83 -11.71
N SER A 742 -3.97 47.89 -11.04
CA SER A 742 -3.36 46.62 -10.61
C SER A 742 -2.89 45.77 -11.80
N GLN A 743 -3.74 45.66 -12.83
CA GLN A 743 -3.41 44.93 -14.06
C GLN A 743 -2.23 45.58 -14.79
N GLN A 744 -2.25 46.91 -14.91
CA GLN A 744 -1.22 47.66 -15.62
C GLN A 744 0.11 47.63 -14.87
N ALA A 745 0.10 47.71 -13.54
CA ALA A 745 1.30 47.58 -12.72
C ALA A 745 1.99 46.23 -12.93
N TYR A 746 1.21 45.14 -13.01
CA TYR A 746 1.78 43.82 -13.28
C TYR A 746 2.31 43.68 -14.71
N GLN A 747 1.61 44.19 -15.72
CA GLN A 747 2.11 44.19 -17.10
C GLN A 747 3.43 44.98 -17.23
N ASN A 748 3.53 46.13 -16.56
CA ASN A 748 4.77 46.90 -16.51
C ASN A 748 5.90 46.13 -15.82
N LYS A 749 5.58 45.34 -14.80
CA LYS A 749 6.54 44.45 -14.13
C LYS A 749 7.03 43.35 -15.07
N LEU A 750 6.13 42.69 -15.82
CA LEU A 750 6.49 41.68 -16.82
C LEU A 750 7.47 42.26 -17.86
N ALA A 751 7.16 43.45 -18.40
CA ALA A 751 8.01 44.13 -19.38
C ALA A 751 9.41 44.45 -18.82
N ARG A 752 9.49 44.98 -17.59
CA ARG A 752 10.77 45.28 -16.92
C ARG A 752 11.63 44.02 -16.69
N ILE A 753 11.01 42.91 -16.31
CA ILE A 753 11.72 41.64 -16.08
C ILE A 753 12.22 41.08 -17.41
N ALA A 754 11.41 41.10 -18.47
CA ALA A 754 11.81 40.68 -19.80
C ALA A 754 13.00 41.51 -20.34
N GLU A 755 12.96 42.84 -20.18
CA GLU A 755 14.05 43.73 -20.61
C GLU A 755 15.35 43.50 -19.83
N SER A 756 15.28 43.25 -18.52
CA SER A 756 16.46 43.08 -17.66
C SER A 756 17.11 41.71 -17.78
N THR A 757 16.35 40.66 -18.08
CA THR A 757 16.84 39.27 -18.16
C THR A 757 17.08 38.78 -19.60
N GLY A 758 16.47 39.45 -20.58
CA GLY A 758 16.54 39.07 -22.00
C GLY A 758 15.82 37.76 -22.33
N ASP A 759 14.89 37.32 -21.49
CA ASP A 759 14.08 36.11 -21.67
C ASP A 759 12.60 36.40 -21.41
N GLU A 760 11.79 36.38 -22.47
CA GLU A 760 10.35 36.63 -22.42
C GLU A 760 9.57 35.48 -21.73
N ASN A 761 10.12 34.27 -21.68
CA ASN A 761 9.46 33.08 -21.10
C ASN A 761 9.75 32.91 -19.60
N LEU A 762 10.58 33.77 -19.03
CA LEU A 762 10.99 33.65 -17.64
C LEU A 762 9.82 33.85 -16.68
N MET A 763 9.03 34.90 -16.86
CA MET A 763 7.89 35.19 -15.99
C MET A 763 6.79 34.12 -16.06
N PRO A 764 6.35 33.66 -17.24
CA PRO A 764 5.43 32.50 -17.34
C PRO A 764 5.95 31.26 -16.62
N THR A 765 7.27 31.01 -16.67
CA THR A 765 7.89 29.90 -15.94
C THR A 765 7.84 30.12 -14.42
N ILE A 766 8.11 31.34 -13.95
CA ILE A 766 8.01 31.72 -12.53
C ILE A 766 6.56 31.62 -12.04
N GLU A 767 5.59 32.13 -12.81
CA GLU A 767 4.15 32.02 -12.50
C GLU A 767 3.76 30.57 -12.23
N ARG A 768 4.07 29.67 -13.18
CA ARG A 768 3.80 28.23 -13.04
C ARG A 768 4.49 27.63 -11.82
N GLN A 769 5.76 27.96 -11.60
CA GLN A 769 6.53 27.42 -10.50
C GLN A 769 6.00 27.89 -9.13
N VAL A 770 5.70 29.18 -8.99
CA VAL A 770 5.13 29.76 -7.77
C VAL A 770 3.77 29.12 -7.49
N MET A 771 2.90 29.01 -8.51
CA MET A 771 1.59 28.39 -8.35
C MET A 771 1.70 26.94 -7.89
N LEU A 772 2.59 26.13 -8.49
CA LEU A 772 2.84 24.75 -8.08
C LEU A 772 3.39 24.66 -6.65
N GLN A 773 4.35 25.53 -6.28
CA GLN A 773 4.96 25.51 -4.95
C GLN A 773 3.97 25.89 -3.86
N VAL A 774 3.17 26.95 -4.06
CA VAL A 774 2.16 27.38 -3.10
C VAL A 774 1.06 26.32 -2.99
N LEU A 775 0.61 25.75 -4.12
CA LEU A 775 -0.35 24.65 -4.13
C LEU A 775 0.15 23.44 -3.33
N ASP A 776 1.38 22.99 -3.59
CA ASP A 776 1.96 21.83 -2.92
C ASP A 776 2.14 22.08 -1.41
N GLN A 777 2.44 23.31 -0.99
CA GLN A 777 2.57 23.67 0.43
C GLN A 777 1.20 23.66 1.13
N LEU A 778 0.23 24.40 0.61
CA LEU A 778 -1.13 24.47 1.17
C LEU A 778 -1.80 23.09 1.18
N TRP A 779 -1.56 22.27 0.15
CA TRP A 779 -2.07 20.91 0.11
C TRP A 779 -1.51 20.02 1.24
N LYS A 780 -0.21 20.13 1.57
CA LYS A 780 0.37 19.39 2.71
C LYS A 780 -0.24 19.83 4.04
N GLU A 781 -0.45 21.13 4.22
CA GLU A 781 -1.11 21.68 5.40
C GLU A 781 -2.55 21.19 5.51
N HIS A 782 -3.27 21.16 4.39
CA HIS A 782 -4.63 20.62 4.33
C HIS A 782 -4.67 19.12 4.64
N LEU A 783 -3.74 18.31 4.13
CA LEU A 783 -3.65 16.89 4.48
C LEU A 783 -3.44 16.69 5.99
N SER A 784 -2.60 17.53 6.62
CA SER A 784 -2.41 17.52 8.07
C SER A 784 -3.70 17.87 8.82
N SER A 785 -4.39 18.94 8.41
CA SER A 785 -5.68 19.33 8.99
C SER A 785 -6.76 18.25 8.81
N MET A 786 -6.75 17.54 7.68
CA MET A 786 -7.66 16.43 7.40
C MET A 786 -7.39 15.22 8.32
N ASP A 787 -6.12 14.89 8.56
CA ASP A 787 -5.74 13.84 9.51
C ASP A 787 -6.20 14.19 10.94
N HIS A 788 -5.99 15.44 11.38
CA HIS A 788 -6.48 15.94 12.67
C HIS A 788 -8.02 15.91 12.77
N LEU A 789 -8.71 16.37 11.73
CA LEU A 789 -10.18 16.35 11.66
C LEU A 789 -10.70 14.92 11.79
N ARG A 790 -10.10 13.96 11.08
CA ARG A 790 -10.50 12.55 11.14
C ARG A 790 -10.34 11.97 12.55
N ALA A 791 -9.26 12.31 13.24
CA ALA A 791 -9.02 11.87 14.61
C ALA A 791 -10.03 12.46 15.62
N GLY A 792 -10.43 13.73 15.43
CA GLY A 792 -11.33 14.45 16.35
C GLY A 792 -12.83 14.29 16.08
N ILE A 793 -13.25 13.86 14.88
CA ILE A 793 -14.67 13.90 14.48
C ILE A 793 -15.58 12.95 15.27
N GLY A 794 -15.02 11.89 15.88
CA GLY A 794 -15.77 10.91 16.67
C GLY A 794 -16.57 11.55 17.80
N LEU A 795 -16.04 12.61 18.42
CA LEU A 795 -16.67 13.34 19.52
C LEU A 795 -17.94 14.08 19.10
N ARG A 796 -18.11 14.41 17.81
CA ARG A 796 -19.36 15.04 17.31
C ARG A 796 -20.54 14.06 17.23
N ALA A 797 -20.30 12.75 17.39
CA ALA A 797 -21.35 11.72 17.42
C ALA A 797 -22.31 11.88 18.61
N TYR A 798 -21.85 12.48 19.71
CA TYR A 798 -22.62 12.67 20.95
C TYR A 798 -23.87 13.56 20.76
N ALA A 799 -23.91 14.37 19.69
CA ALA A 799 -25.05 15.23 19.35
C ALA A 799 -26.11 14.56 18.42
N ASN A 800 -26.14 13.23 18.32
CA ASN A 800 -26.97 12.48 17.35
C ASN A 800 -26.73 12.85 15.87
N LYS A 801 -25.60 13.49 15.56
CA LYS A 801 -25.20 13.82 14.19
C LYS A 801 -24.33 12.69 13.63
N ASN A 802 -24.48 12.39 12.34
CA ASN A 802 -23.66 11.38 11.69
C ASN A 802 -22.23 11.93 11.49
N PRO A 803 -21.19 11.37 12.14
CA PRO A 803 -19.82 11.89 12.06
C PRO A 803 -19.28 12.00 10.64
N LYS A 804 -19.71 11.10 9.74
CA LYS A 804 -19.31 11.12 8.33
C LYS A 804 -19.82 12.35 7.60
N GLN A 805 -21.07 12.74 7.84
CA GLN A 805 -21.65 13.92 7.18
C GLN A 805 -21.00 15.20 7.67
N GLU A 806 -20.71 15.26 8.97
CA GLU A 806 -19.97 16.37 9.57
C GLU A 806 -18.54 16.42 9.03
N PHE A 807 -17.82 15.28 8.96
CA PHE A 807 -16.50 15.20 8.33
C PHE A 807 -16.52 15.74 6.90
N LYS A 808 -17.49 15.30 6.08
CA LYS A 808 -17.64 15.76 4.69
C LYS A 808 -17.90 17.26 4.60
N ARG A 809 -18.72 17.82 5.50
CA ARG A 809 -19.01 19.27 5.52
C ARG A 809 -17.77 20.07 5.91
N GLU A 810 -17.12 19.71 7.01
CA GLU A 810 -15.93 20.44 7.50
C GLU A 810 -14.75 20.33 6.54
N SER A 811 -14.49 19.13 6.01
CA SER A 811 -13.44 18.92 5.00
C SER A 811 -13.67 19.73 3.73
N PHE A 812 -14.93 19.92 3.30
CA PHE A 812 -15.26 20.78 2.17
C PHE A 812 -14.97 22.25 2.48
N HIS A 813 -15.31 22.75 3.67
CA HIS A 813 -14.96 24.11 4.09
C HIS A 813 -13.44 24.32 4.14
N LEU A 814 -12.69 23.38 4.72
CA LEU A 814 -11.21 23.42 4.71
C LEU A 814 -10.66 23.48 3.28
N PHE A 815 -11.24 22.70 2.36
CA PHE A 815 -10.83 22.67 0.97
C PHE A 815 -11.14 23.98 0.22
N GLN A 816 -12.29 24.61 0.48
CA GLN A 816 -12.60 25.93 -0.06
C GLN A 816 -11.60 26.97 0.44
N SER A 817 -11.32 27.00 1.75
CA SER A 817 -10.32 27.90 2.32
C SER A 817 -8.92 27.66 1.74
N LEU A 818 -8.54 26.42 1.45
CA LEU A 818 -7.29 26.13 0.73
C LEU A 818 -7.27 26.78 -0.65
N LEU A 819 -8.35 26.67 -1.43
CA LEU A 819 -8.42 27.22 -2.78
C LEU A 819 -8.40 28.75 -2.76
N ASP A 820 -9.07 29.37 -1.79
CA ASP A 820 -9.06 30.82 -1.62
C ASP A 820 -7.67 31.30 -1.19
N ASN A 821 -7.06 30.66 -0.18
CA ASN A 821 -5.69 30.97 0.27
C ASN A 821 -4.65 30.78 -0.85
N LEU A 822 -4.84 29.78 -1.72
CA LEU A 822 -3.98 29.59 -2.89
C LEU A 822 -4.00 30.82 -3.80
N LYS A 823 -5.18 31.38 -4.09
CA LYS A 823 -5.31 32.58 -4.92
C LYS A 823 -4.55 33.75 -4.29
N HIS A 824 -4.80 34.03 -3.02
CA HIS A 824 -4.20 35.14 -2.28
C HIS A 824 -2.68 35.03 -2.22
N GLU A 825 -2.16 33.87 -1.80
CA GLU A 825 -0.72 33.69 -1.59
C GLU A 825 0.05 33.67 -2.92
N VAL A 826 -0.50 33.09 -3.99
CA VAL A 826 0.12 33.13 -5.33
C VAL A 826 0.27 34.57 -5.82
N ILE A 827 -0.81 35.37 -5.74
CA ILE A 827 -0.77 36.77 -6.19
C ILE A 827 0.17 37.58 -5.31
N ARG A 828 0.16 37.37 -4.00
CA ARG A 828 1.06 38.04 -3.07
C ARG A 828 2.53 37.76 -3.36
N VAL A 829 2.90 36.50 -3.52
CA VAL A 829 4.28 36.12 -3.86
C VAL A 829 4.67 36.73 -5.20
N LEU A 830 3.86 36.57 -6.24
CA LEU A 830 4.13 37.11 -7.58
C LEU A 830 4.22 38.64 -7.60
N ALA A 831 3.44 39.34 -6.78
CA ALA A 831 3.50 40.79 -6.64
C ALA A 831 4.84 41.26 -6.06
N HIS A 832 5.43 40.49 -5.14
CA HIS A 832 6.68 40.81 -4.45
C HIS A 832 7.95 40.26 -5.10
N VAL A 833 7.85 39.44 -6.16
CA VAL A 833 9.03 38.96 -6.91
C VAL A 833 9.85 40.14 -7.44
N GLU A 834 11.10 40.30 -7.02
CA GLU A 834 11.99 41.33 -7.56
C GLU A 834 12.78 40.80 -8.78
N PRO A 835 13.16 41.68 -9.73
CA PRO A 835 14.01 41.29 -10.86
C PRO A 835 15.40 40.87 -10.36
N MET A 836 15.73 39.59 -10.54
CA MET A 836 17.04 39.01 -10.21
C MET A 836 17.95 38.95 -11.44
N THR A 837 19.26 39.04 -11.24
CA THR A 837 20.25 38.92 -12.34
C THR A 837 20.43 37.46 -12.77
N ARG A 838 20.87 37.21 -14.02
CA ARG A 838 21.12 35.83 -14.54
C ARG A 838 22.05 34.99 -13.66
N GLU A 839 23.11 35.57 -13.10
CA GLU A 839 24.02 34.85 -12.18
C GLU A 839 23.32 34.41 -10.89
N GLN A 840 22.48 35.28 -10.31
CA GLN A 840 21.73 34.94 -9.09
C GLN A 840 20.66 33.87 -9.35
N MET A 841 20.12 33.82 -10.58
CA MET A 841 19.16 32.82 -11.02
C MET A 841 19.81 31.42 -11.16
N GLU A 842 20.95 31.33 -11.84
CA GLU A 842 21.70 30.08 -12.00
C GLU A 842 22.16 29.52 -10.64
N GLU A 843 22.61 30.38 -9.73
CA GLU A 843 23.00 29.98 -8.38
C GLU A 843 21.80 29.50 -7.54
N MET A 844 20.64 30.17 -7.66
CA MET A 844 19.41 29.75 -6.99
C MET A 844 18.88 28.42 -7.54
N GLU A 845 18.94 28.22 -8.86
CA GLU A 845 18.53 26.98 -9.50
C GLU A 845 19.46 25.80 -9.12
N GLN A 846 20.78 26.02 -9.04
CA GLN A 846 21.72 25.02 -8.53
C GLN A 846 21.46 24.67 -7.07
N ARG A 847 21.28 25.66 -6.19
CA ARG A 847 20.94 25.42 -4.78
C ARG A 847 19.61 24.67 -4.64
N ARG A 848 18.64 24.95 -5.51
CA ARG A 848 17.36 24.25 -5.54
C ARG A 848 17.52 22.79 -5.96
N LEU A 849 18.31 22.52 -7.01
CA LEU A 849 18.63 21.15 -7.46
C LEU A 849 19.36 20.35 -6.37
N GLU A 850 20.26 20.99 -5.62
CA GLU A 850 20.93 20.37 -4.47
C GLU A 850 19.96 20.08 -3.32
N ALA A 851 19.10 21.04 -2.96
CA ALA A 851 18.06 20.85 -1.95
C ALA A 851 17.08 19.74 -2.35
N GLN A 852 16.73 19.65 -3.65
CA GLN A 852 15.91 18.57 -4.19
C GLN A 852 16.59 17.22 -4.11
N ARG A 853 17.86 17.11 -4.50
CA ARG A 853 18.62 15.85 -4.34
C ARG A 853 18.62 15.41 -2.89
N ARG A 854 18.80 16.36 -1.97
CA ARG A 854 18.76 16.08 -0.53
C ARG A 854 17.39 15.61 -0.07
N GLN A 855 16.31 16.28 -0.50
CA GLN A 855 14.94 15.89 -0.17
C GLN A 855 14.56 14.53 -0.78
N GLN A 856 15.00 14.24 -2.00
CA GLN A 856 14.75 12.97 -2.67
C GLN A 856 15.49 11.81 -1.98
N LEU A 857 16.71 12.05 -1.51
CA LEU A 857 17.45 11.11 -0.66
C LEU A 857 16.78 10.93 0.71
N GLU A 858 16.25 11.99 1.32
CA GLU A 858 15.50 11.92 2.58
C GLU A 858 14.18 11.13 2.42
N LEU A 859 13.46 11.31 1.31
CA LEU A 859 12.27 10.52 0.97
C LEU A 859 12.59 9.02 0.78
N GLN A 860 13.74 8.70 0.18
CA GLN A 860 14.21 7.31 0.07
C GLN A 860 14.52 6.71 1.45
N HIS A 861 15.12 7.49 2.37
CA HIS A 861 15.38 7.04 3.74
C HIS A 861 14.11 6.89 4.61
N ALA A 862 13.10 7.74 4.42
CA ALA A 862 11.83 7.63 5.13
C ALA A 862 11.09 6.32 4.79
N GLN A 863 11.17 5.85 3.53
CA GLN A 863 10.60 4.55 3.14
C GLN A 863 11.31 3.36 3.79
N ALA A 864 12.65 3.38 3.89
CA ALA A 864 13.39 2.32 4.58
C ALA A 864 12.96 2.16 6.06
N SER A 865 12.37 3.21 6.64
CA SER A 865 11.85 3.24 8.02
C SER A 865 10.35 2.91 8.13
N ALA A 866 9.60 3.02 7.02
CA ALA A 866 8.17 2.73 6.94
C ALA A 866 7.85 1.29 6.51
N ILE A 867 8.85 0.57 6.01
CA ILE A 867 8.79 -0.89 5.83
C ILE A 867 8.85 -1.54 7.23
N PRO A 868 7.97 -2.48 7.59
CA PRO A 868 8.08 -3.22 8.85
C PRO A 868 9.50 -3.77 9.01
N GLU A 869 10.10 -3.62 10.19
CA GLU A 869 11.50 -4.05 10.51
C GLU A 869 11.84 -5.51 10.12
N ALA A 870 10.83 -6.33 9.80
CA ALA A 870 11.00 -7.67 9.27
C ALA A 870 11.82 -7.73 7.96
N GLU A 871 11.81 -6.69 7.12
CA GLU A 871 12.60 -6.64 5.88
C GLU A 871 13.90 -5.83 6.04
N ALA A 872 13.92 -4.75 6.83
CA ALA A 872 15.11 -3.90 6.98
C ALA A 872 16.28 -4.59 7.71
N GLN A 873 16.02 -5.59 8.56
CA GLN A 873 17.07 -6.37 9.24
C GLN A 873 17.69 -7.47 8.36
N ALA A 874 17.15 -7.72 7.16
CA ALA A 874 17.60 -8.83 6.31
C ALA A 874 18.90 -8.54 5.53
N GLU A 875 19.35 -7.29 5.45
CA GLU A 875 20.57 -6.91 4.69
C GLU A 875 21.63 -6.15 5.49
N ALA A 876 21.39 -5.84 6.76
CA ALA A 876 22.42 -5.29 7.65
C ALA A 876 23.39 -6.39 8.15
N ALA A 877 23.99 -7.14 7.23
CA ALA A 877 25.27 -7.77 7.49
C ALA A 877 26.30 -6.64 7.59
N GLN A 878 26.89 -6.47 8.77
CA GLN A 878 27.92 -5.48 9.09
C GLN A 878 28.87 -5.21 7.90
N GLU A 879 28.69 -4.07 7.23
CA GLU A 879 29.76 -3.51 6.42
C GLU A 879 30.92 -3.17 7.36
N PRO A 880 32.14 -3.72 7.16
CA PRO A 880 33.29 -3.23 7.88
C PRO A 880 33.54 -1.80 7.42
N ALA A 881 33.37 -0.85 8.34
CA ALA A 881 33.64 0.57 8.17
C ALA A 881 34.89 0.79 7.29
N ARG A 882 34.69 1.28 6.06
CA ARG A 882 35.78 1.67 5.15
C ARG A 882 36.56 2.84 5.76
N ARG A 883 37.59 2.51 6.53
CA ARG A 883 38.62 3.47 6.97
C ARG A 883 39.65 3.70 5.87
N GLY A 884 39.53 4.85 5.19
CA GLY A 884 40.63 5.53 4.49
C GLY A 884 41.11 4.95 3.15
N PRO A 885 41.86 5.75 2.36
CA PRO A 885 42.30 5.39 1.02
C PRO A 885 43.22 4.16 1.04
N ARG A 886 43.00 3.22 0.10
CA ARG A 886 43.78 1.99 -0.05
C ARG A 886 45.25 2.32 -0.39
N VAL A 887 46.16 2.12 0.57
CA VAL A 887 47.60 2.30 0.37
C VAL A 887 48.18 1.09 -0.38
N GLY A 888 48.84 1.33 -1.51
CA GLY A 888 49.43 0.27 -2.33
C GLY A 888 50.66 -0.37 -1.68
N ARG A 889 50.93 -1.64 -2.01
CA ARG A 889 52.03 -2.44 -1.41
C ARG A 889 53.42 -1.78 -1.48
N ASN A 890 53.67 -0.93 -2.47
CA ASN A 890 54.94 -0.24 -2.68
C ASN A 890 54.95 1.22 -2.18
N ASP A 891 53.82 1.73 -1.69
CA ASP A 891 53.71 3.11 -1.21
C ASP A 891 54.36 3.25 0.18
N PRO A 892 54.73 4.49 0.58
CA PRO A 892 55.19 4.77 1.92
C PRO A 892 54.17 4.32 2.97
N CYS A 893 54.63 3.61 3.99
CA CYS A 893 53.74 3.10 5.01
C CYS A 893 53.11 4.27 5.80
N PRO A 894 51.79 4.32 6.01
CA PRO A 894 51.09 5.45 6.62
C PRO A 894 51.43 5.66 8.11
N CYS A 895 52.21 4.77 8.72
CA CYS A 895 52.74 4.93 10.08
C CYS A 895 53.93 5.91 10.16
N GLY A 896 54.33 6.56 9.06
CA GLY A 896 55.42 7.53 9.02
C GLY A 896 56.83 6.94 9.12
N SER A 897 57.00 5.62 8.96
CA SER A 897 58.29 4.94 9.17
C SER A 897 59.31 5.12 8.03
N GLY A 898 58.94 5.81 6.94
CA GLY A 898 59.78 5.98 5.74
C GLY A 898 59.99 4.71 4.90
N LYS A 899 59.45 3.55 5.31
CA LYS A 899 59.56 2.26 4.60
C LYS A 899 58.32 1.99 3.74
N LYS A 900 58.47 1.18 2.68
CA LYS A 900 57.33 0.72 1.84
C LYS A 900 56.38 -0.18 2.64
N TYR A 901 55.07 -0.09 2.40
CA TYR A 901 54.03 -0.81 3.16
C TYR A 901 54.32 -2.32 3.29
N LYS A 902 54.69 -3.01 2.21
CA LYS A 902 55.03 -4.46 2.21
C LYS A 902 56.21 -4.86 3.12
N GLN A 903 57.08 -3.92 3.50
CA GLN A 903 58.22 -4.17 4.39
C GLN A 903 57.98 -3.68 5.82
N CYS A 904 56.80 -3.12 6.08
CA CYS A 904 56.36 -2.68 7.39
C CYS A 904 55.05 -3.41 7.74
N HIS A 905 53.93 -2.71 7.78
CA HIS A 905 52.63 -3.28 8.18
C HIS A 905 52.06 -4.33 7.20
N GLY A 906 52.53 -4.36 5.95
CA GLY A 906 52.14 -5.35 4.95
C GLY A 906 53.05 -6.58 4.87
N LYS A 907 53.91 -6.82 5.87
CA LYS A 907 54.85 -7.95 5.89
C LYS A 907 54.13 -9.22 6.36
N LEU A 908 53.91 -10.17 5.45
CA LEU A 908 53.28 -11.45 5.76
C LEU A 908 54.26 -12.35 6.54
N THR A 909 53.92 -12.70 7.78
CA THR A 909 54.62 -13.73 8.57
C THR A 909 53.86 -15.04 8.49
N SER A 910 54.52 -16.09 7.98
CA SER A 910 54.00 -17.47 7.97
C SER A 910 54.15 -18.10 9.34
N SER A 911 53.04 -18.33 10.04
CA SER A 911 53.01 -19.19 11.23
C SER A 911 51.66 -19.90 11.32
N THR A 912 51.65 -21.18 10.97
CA THR A 912 50.64 -22.18 11.31
C THR A 912 50.51 -22.33 12.82
N PRO A 913 49.32 -22.66 13.34
CA PRO A 913 49.29 -23.59 14.46
C PRO A 913 48.20 -24.68 14.36
N SER A 914 48.65 -25.85 14.83
CA SER A 914 47.98 -27.02 15.40
C SER A 914 46.77 -26.76 16.29
#